data_AF-A0A5E4SLC2-F1
#
_entry.id   AF-A0A5E4SLC2-F1
#
_cell.length_a   1.000
_cell.length_b   1.000
_cell.length_c   1.000
_cell.angle_alpha   90.00
_cell.angle_beta   90.00
_cell.angle_gamma   90.00
#
_symmetry.space_group_name_H-M   'P 1'
#
loop_
_entity.id
_entity.type
_entity.pdbx_description
1 polymer ?
#
loop_
_entity_poly.entity_id
_entity_poly.type
_entity_poly.pdbx_seq_one_letter_code
_entity_poly.pdbx_strand_id
1 'polypeptide(L)'
;MIAAPQACARDGDAAGSTVPGTPLRLREGRHCWRIAPAARMRMLVDGQAYFSALREALRAARHTVFILGWDIDSRMQLQPLGVDDGLPAGLRDFLDALVRRRKGLRIYGLSWDFAMLYALEREWLTSVKLDWRTHRRLCFRLDGHHPSGASHHQKIVVIDNRLAFVGGLDLTRRRWDTSRHAPDEPGRLDPAGHPYPPFHDVHALIDGEAARAVAALAEARWHRATGMHVDLRLPDARDAPYAPLDPWPTSVAPDLTDVEVAIARTAPAFDGRPAVQEIQSLYLDAIASAKKRIYFENQYFTAKSIGDALAARLSQPDCPDIAVVSRRIEDGWLQQQSMGVLRARLYRRLREIDPGERFRLYCPEVPGVAPACVNVHSKVMVVDDELLVIGSANLNNRSMALDTECNIAIAANGDARVAAGIARARNRLLAEHLDVPEPAVEAALARDEGLHRAIATLHREGARTLEAFAPELHEADDAASPGPVVLDPMEPIDFENVMGTFIATEARPRLIGRIASLIVLLLALAGLALAWRYTPLREWADVRRVLGFVEHVHDLPLAPLVMMAVYIVGTLIMVPVTVLIVVTVVVFGPVMGALYALSGTTLGAMAGYAVGRVAGRDAVRRFGGRHLNAVSQQIGNHGLLAMIVLRLMPLAPFTLVNFVVGASRIRLRHCLLGTVIGMAPGILIAAALVDRVAALAQRPSGWTAALLAAVLVVPGLGVAALKRRIGAARKSGNGDEGAGTHASPVTSEPALPERPGRISRELCVASYNIHGGVGADGRHAPGRVLGVLDEIDPDIVALQEVQASATGVGLLAQLAEARGMHVIPGPTLTRGGLEYGNAILTRFAPVAVRHIDLSVPGREPRGAIDATLVWHDAQGREMQLRVIATHLGLHPGERREQVRRLLECLAGQPRTATVLLGDVNEWFLWGRPLRWLHRYFERTPHVATFPSRLPVLSLDRIWTSPRAHLGEVRRHATPLARVASDHLPLVATLRTSMPMREPAPRRPASTPESTPESTPESTPESMPDPAPGPAGESAAASPDRA
;
A
#
# COMPACT_ATOMS: atom_id res chain seq x y z
N MET A 1 -23.12 -25.72 -10.90
CA MET A 1 -23.29 -25.55 -12.36
C MET A 1 -23.61 -24.10 -12.65
N ILE A 2 -23.45 -23.64 -13.90
CA ILE A 2 -23.32 -22.22 -14.30
C ILE A 2 -21.98 -21.66 -13.73
N ALA A 3 -20.84 -21.84 -14.40
CA ALA A 3 -20.37 -21.36 -15.71
C ALA A 3 -19.72 -19.96 -15.63
N ALA A 4 -18.40 -19.91 -15.85
CA ALA A 4 -17.61 -18.69 -15.94
C ALA A 4 -17.51 -18.20 -17.40
N PRO A 5 -17.39 -16.88 -17.65
CA PRO A 5 -17.36 -16.35 -19.01
C PRO A 5 -16.02 -16.62 -19.72
N GLN A 6 -16.08 -17.19 -20.92
CA GLN A 6 -14.96 -17.20 -21.86
C GLN A 6 -14.84 -15.84 -22.57
N ALA A 7 -13.60 -15.40 -22.84
CA ALA A 7 -13.32 -14.28 -23.73
C ALA A 7 -12.04 -14.56 -24.53
N CYS A 8 -12.21 -14.89 -25.81
CA CYS A 8 -11.24 -15.16 -26.87
C CYS A 8 -9.75 -14.85 -26.58
N ALA A 9 -8.97 -15.89 -26.31
CA ALA A 9 -7.70 -16.04 -27.05
C ALA A 9 -8.05 -16.48 -28.48
N ARG A 10 -7.21 -16.13 -29.47
CA ARG A 10 -7.32 -16.67 -30.84
C ARG A 10 -6.57 -17.99 -30.92
N ASP A 11 -7.13 -18.97 -31.63
CA ASP A 11 -6.45 -20.23 -31.93
C ASP A 11 -5.14 -19.96 -32.68
N GLY A 12 -4.07 -20.68 -32.32
CA GLY A 12 -2.78 -20.49 -33.00
C GLY A 12 -1.51 -20.80 -32.22
N ASP A 13 -1.57 -21.25 -30.96
CA ASP A 13 -0.40 -21.86 -30.32
C ASP A 13 -0.81 -22.92 -29.29
N ALA A 14 -0.22 -24.11 -29.38
CA ALA A 14 -0.59 -25.23 -28.52
C ALA A 14 -0.01 -25.04 -27.11
N ALA A 15 -0.75 -25.47 -26.09
CA ALA A 15 -0.26 -25.50 -24.72
C ALA A 15 0.94 -26.47 -24.62
N GLY A 16 2.16 -25.92 -24.71
CA GLY A 16 3.40 -26.67 -24.62
C GLY A 16 3.54 -27.32 -23.25
N SER A 17 3.08 -28.57 -23.14
CA SER A 17 3.35 -29.43 -22.00
C SER A 17 4.85 -29.64 -21.89
N THR A 18 5.43 -29.28 -20.75
CA THR A 18 6.78 -29.70 -20.38
C THR A 18 6.79 -31.22 -20.30
N VAL A 19 7.37 -31.88 -21.30
CA VAL A 19 7.50 -33.35 -21.33
C VAL A 19 8.27 -33.77 -20.07
N PRO A 20 7.72 -34.64 -19.18
CA PRO A 20 8.36 -34.99 -17.93
C PRO A 20 9.70 -35.72 -18.12
N GLY A 21 10.80 -34.97 -18.20
CA GLY A 21 12.12 -35.49 -18.58
C GLY A 21 13.06 -34.45 -19.18
N THR A 22 12.54 -33.37 -19.76
CA THR A 22 13.36 -32.35 -20.44
C THR A 22 13.76 -31.21 -19.49
N PRO A 23 15.03 -30.76 -19.46
CA PRO A 23 15.45 -29.56 -18.73
C PRO A 23 14.65 -28.31 -19.13
N LEU A 24 14.40 -27.42 -18.15
CA LEU A 24 13.58 -26.22 -18.38
C LEU A 24 14.30 -25.21 -19.29
N ARG A 25 13.83 -25.09 -20.53
CA ARG A 25 14.19 -23.97 -21.41
C ARG A 25 13.42 -22.71 -21.01
N LEU A 26 14.15 -21.68 -20.60
CA LEU A 26 13.61 -20.37 -20.25
C LEU A 26 12.98 -19.69 -21.48
N ARG A 27 11.97 -18.85 -21.25
CA ARG A 27 11.19 -18.16 -22.30
C ARG A 27 10.74 -16.79 -21.82
N GLU A 28 10.91 -15.78 -22.67
CA GLU A 28 10.29 -14.46 -22.45
C GLU A 28 8.75 -14.58 -22.43
N GLY A 29 8.08 -13.70 -21.70
CA GLY A 29 6.62 -13.67 -21.57
C GLY A 29 6.00 -14.75 -20.68
N ARG A 30 6.71 -15.85 -20.37
CA ARG A 30 6.29 -16.89 -19.41
C ARG A 30 7.18 -16.93 -18.17
N HIS A 31 8.44 -17.31 -18.32
CA HIS A 31 9.37 -17.50 -17.19
C HIS A 31 10.12 -16.22 -16.80
N CYS A 32 10.16 -15.24 -17.70
CA CYS A 32 10.91 -14.00 -17.53
C CYS A 32 10.37 -12.89 -18.44
N TRP A 33 10.73 -11.64 -18.15
CA TRP A 33 10.46 -10.49 -19.00
C TRP A 33 11.39 -10.42 -20.21
N ARG A 34 12.67 -10.71 -19.97
CA ARG A 34 13.74 -10.60 -20.96
C ARG A 34 14.82 -11.65 -20.71
N ILE A 35 15.36 -12.21 -21.78
CA ILE A 35 16.64 -12.94 -21.79
C ILE A 35 17.67 -12.04 -22.50
N ALA A 36 18.85 -11.87 -21.91
CA ALA A 36 19.91 -11.03 -22.49
C ALA A 36 21.31 -11.53 -22.13
N PRO A 37 22.31 -11.35 -22.99
CA PRO A 37 23.68 -11.78 -22.71
C PRO A 37 24.36 -10.89 -21.65
N ALA A 38 25.08 -11.54 -20.75
CA ALA A 38 26.11 -10.96 -19.88
C ALA A 38 27.47 -11.55 -20.28
N ALA A 39 28.51 -10.71 -20.35
CA ALA A 39 29.88 -11.17 -20.60
C ALA A 39 30.48 -11.80 -19.34
N ARG A 40 30.05 -11.39 -18.15
CA ARG A 40 30.43 -11.95 -16.86
C ARG A 40 29.24 -12.03 -15.90
N MET A 41 29.23 -13.09 -15.09
CA MET A 41 28.37 -13.25 -13.93
C MET A 41 29.14 -13.81 -12.74
N ARG A 42 28.81 -13.32 -11.53
CA ARG A 42 29.33 -13.82 -10.25
C ARG A 42 28.18 -13.93 -9.24
N MET A 43 28.15 -15.01 -8.48
CA MET A 43 27.38 -15.08 -7.23
C MET A 43 28.23 -14.54 -6.07
N LEU A 44 27.74 -13.49 -5.42
CA LEU A 44 28.29 -12.90 -4.21
C LEU A 44 27.46 -13.43 -3.03
N VAL A 45 28.13 -14.09 -2.09
CA VAL A 45 27.52 -14.61 -0.86
C VAL A 45 27.90 -13.69 0.29
N ASP A 46 26.93 -13.37 1.14
CA ASP A 46 26.98 -12.45 2.27
C ASP A 46 27.27 -10.98 1.96
N GLY A 47 26.99 -10.16 2.96
CA GLY A 47 27.23 -8.73 2.94
C GLY A 47 28.70 -8.37 2.73
N GLN A 48 29.66 -9.10 3.31
CA GLN A 48 31.08 -8.75 3.18
C GLN A 48 31.58 -8.85 1.74
N ALA A 49 31.14 -9.84 0.94
CA ALA A 49 31.45 -9.91 -0.48
C ALA A 49 30.66 -8.86 -1.28
N TYR A 50 29.34 -8.78 -1.09
CA TYR A 50 28.48 -7.86 -1.83
C TYR A 50 28.86 -6.39 -1.63
N PHE A 51 28.95 -5.93 -0.38
CA PHE A 51 29.19 -4.52 -0.07
C PHE A 51 30.62 -4.07 -0.41
N SER A 52 31.60 -4.98 -0.39
CA SER A 52 32.96 -4.71 -0.87
C SER A 52 33.00 -4.52 -2.38
N ALA A 53 32.44 -5.48 -3.14
CA ALA A 53 32.31 -5.39 -4.59
C ALA A 53 31.52 -4.13 -5.01
N LEU A 54 30.45 -3.81 -4.29
CA LEU A 54 29.65 -2.61 -4.52
C LEU A 54 30.42 -1.32 -4.23
N ARG A 55 31.22 -1.22 -3.16
CA ARG A 55 32.05 -0.04 -2.88
C ARG A 55 33.08 0.19 -4.00
N GLU A 56 33.68 -0.88 -4.52
CA GLU A 56 34.62 -0.80 -5.64
C GLU A 56 33.92 -0.35 -6.94
N ALA A 57 32.79 -0.95 -7.31
CA ALA A 57 32.04 -0.56 -8.51
C ALA A 57 31.51 0.89 -8.44
N LEU A 58 31.03 1.34 -7.28
CA LEU A 58 30.65 2.74 -7.05
C LEU A 58 31.87 3.68 -7.11
N ARG A 59 33.08 3.19 -6.77
CA ARG A 59 34.34 3.89 -7.02
C ARG A 59 34.75 3.90 -8.50
N ALA A 60 34.19 3.05 -9.38
CA ALA A 60 34.37 3.19 -10.83
C ALA A 60 33.39 4.21 -11.46
N ALA A 61 32.11 4.19 -11.03
CA ALA A 61 30.95 4.90 -11.60
C ALA A 61 31.19 6.36 -12.09
N ARG A 62 30.68 6.71 -13.28
CA ARG A 62 30.97 7.97 -13.99
C ARG A 62 29.75 8.81 -14.37
N HIS A 63 28.61 8.19 -14.67
CA HIS A 63 27.44 8.84 -15.28
C HIS A 63 26.18 8.68 -14.43
N THR A 64 25.75 7.43 -14.17
CA THR A 64 24.44 7.13 -13.59
C THR A 64 24.53 5.94 -12.64
N VAL A 65 23.98 6.09 -11.44
CA VAL A 65 23.73 4.98 -10.51
C VAL A 65 22.26 4.97 -10.11
N PHE A 66 21.62 3.81 -10.21
CA PHE A 66 20.33 3.54 -9.55
C PHE A 66 20.56 2.66 -8.33
N ILE A 67 19.88 2.96 -7.24
CA ILE A 67 19.80 2.13 -6.03
C ILE A 67 18.30 1.96 -5.73
N LEU A 68 17.80 0.74 -5.81
CA LEU A 68 16.43 0.37 -5.44
C LEU A 68 16.49 -0.56 -4.23
N GLY A 69 15.60 -0.36 -3.26
CA GLY A 69 15.50 -1.23 -2.09
C GLY A 69 14.12 -1.18 -1.43
N TRP A 70 13.87 -2.17 -0.58
CA TRP A 70 12.77 -2.12 0.39
C TRP A 70 13.09 -1.12 1.51
N ASP A 71 14.36 -1.01 1.93
CA ASP A 71 14.84 -0.04 2.92
C ASP A 71 16.29 0.39 2.63
N ILE A 72 16.65 1.63 3.00
CA ILE A 72 17.99 2.19 2.78
C ILE A 72 18.36 3.06 3.98
N ASP A 73 19.39 2.67 4.75
CA ASP A 73 19.86 3.41 5.93
C ASP A 73 21.01 4.35 5.57
N SER A 74 20.83 5.64 5.84
CA SER A 74 21.80 6.69 5.54
C SER A 74 23.19 6.49 6.17
N ARG A 75 23.25 5.72 7.27
CA ARG A 75 24.42 5.53 8.15
C ARG A 75 25.10 4.18 7.97
N MET A 76 24.56 3.29 7.14
CA MET A 76 25.17 1.98 6.87
C MET A 76 26.61 2.14 6.39
N GLN A 77 27.52 1.27 6.84
CA GLN A 77 28.88 1.20 6.31
C GLN A 77 29.01 -0.03 5.41
N LEU A 78 29.51 0.16 4.18
CA LEU A 78 29.74 -0.95 3.25
C LEU A 78 30.91 -1.84 3.69
N GLN A 79 31.90 -1.26 4.36
CA GLN A 79 33.07 -1.95 4.92
C GLN A 79 33.31 -1.44 6.36
N PRO A 80 32.62 -2.03 7.36
CA PRO A 80 32.64 -1.55 8.75
C PRO A 80 33.98 -1.81 9.48
N LEU A 81 34.79 -2.73 8.96
CA LEU A 81 36.18 -2.95 9.41
C LEU A 81 37.16 -1.86 8.92
N GLY A 82 36.67 -0.86 8.16
CA GLY A 82 37.47 0.21 7.59
C GLY A 82 38.06 -0.14 6.21
N VAL A 83 38.45 0.91 5.48
CA VAL A 83 39.16 0.83 4.20
C VAL A 83 39.91 2.14 3.97
N ASP A 84 41.19 2.08 3.60
CA ASP A 84 41.97 3.28 3.30
C ASP A 84 41.87 3.64 1.82
N ASP A 85 40.76 4.27 1.44
CA ASP A 85 40.52 4.83 0.11
C ASP A 85 40.19 6.32 0.11
N GLY A 86 40.42 6.98 1.25
CA GLY A 86 40.16 8.40 1.44
C GLY A 86 38.72 8.83 1.17
N LEU A 87 37.73 7.94 1.32
CA LEU A 87 36.29 8.23 1.18
C LEU A 87 35.53 7.88 2.48
N PRO A 88 34.42 8.58 2.81
CA PRO A 88 33.65 8.30 4.02
C PRO A 88 33.19 6.84 4.16
N ALA A 89 33.02 6.40 5.41
CA ALA A 89 32.54 5.05 5.72
C ALA A 89 31.01 4.92 5.55
N GLY A 90 30.24 5.92 6.01
CA GLY A 90 28.78 5.93 5.96
C GLY A 90 28.22 6.19 4.55
N LEU A 91 27.20 5.41 4.16
CA LEU A 91 26.66 5.32 2.80
C LEU A 91 26.28 6.68 2.20
N ARG A 92 25.52 7.52 2.91
CA ARG A 92 25.11 8.85 2.39
C ARG A 92 26.32 9.71 2.03
N ASP A 93 27.30 9.78 2.93
CA ASP A 93 28.45 10.68 2.82
C ASP A 93 29.47 10.15 1.81
N PHE A 94 29.57 8.83 1.66
CA PHE A 94 30.29 8.16 0.57
C PHE A 94 29.70 8.54 -0.79
N LEU A 95 28.38 8.39 -0.98
CA LEU A 95 27.70 8.72 -2.24
C LEU A 95 27.81 10.22 -2.57
N ASP A 96 27.69 11.10 -1.57
CA ASP A 96 27.87 12.55 -1.74
C ASP A 96 29.31 12.90 -2.15
N ALA A 97 30.32 12.27 -1.54
CA ALA A 97 31.73 12.44 -1.91
C ALA A 97 32.03 11.98 -3.35
N LEU A 98 31.47 10.86 -3.80
CA LEU A 98 31.59 10.40 -5.19
C LEU A 98 30.98 11.41 -6.17
N VAL A 99 29.78 11.91 -5.88
CA VAL A 99 29.08 12.92 -6.71
C VAL A 99 29.87 14.23 -6.75
N ARG A 100 30.44 14.70 -5.63
CA ARG A 100 31.32 15.89 -5.61
C ARG A 100 32.58 15.69 -6.46
N ARG A 101 33.26 14.55 -6.32
CA ARG A 101 34.50 14.24 -7.07
C ARG A 101 34.28 14.08 -8.58
N ARG A 102 33.08 13.67 -9.02
CA ARG A 102 32.78 13.37 -10.45
C ARG A 102 31.64 14.23 -10.96
N LYS A 103 31.96 15.30 -11.71
CA LYS A 103 30.97 16.27 -12.23
C LYS A 103 29.86 15.66 -13.11
N GLY A 104 30.15 14.57 -13.83
CA GLY A 104 29.17 13.86 -14.66
C GLY A 104 28.19 12.97 -13.89
N LEU A 105 28.58 12.46 -12.72
CA LEU A 105 27.86 11.42 -11.99
C LEU A 105 26.52 11.92 -11.43
N ARG A 106 25.48 11.09 -11.54
CA ARG A 106 24.16 11.25 -10.91
C ARG A 106 23.75 9.95 -10.22
N ILE A 107 23.11 10.05 -9.07
CA ILE A 107 22.72 8.90 -8.24
C ILE A 107 21.25 9.04 -7.85
N TYR A 108 20.46 7.99 -8.11
CA TYR A 108 19.02 7.93 -7.90
C TYR A 108 18.70 6.79 -6.92
N GLY A 109 18.29 7.13 -5.70
CA GLY A 109 17.95 6.17 -4.64
C GLY A 109 16.44 6.11 -4.42
N LEU A 110 15.85 4.92 -4.57
CA LEU A 110 14.42 4.67 -4.37
C LEU A 110 14.24 3.63 -3.26
N SER A 111 13.46 3.99 -2.25
CA SER A 111 13.09 3.10 -1.13
C SER A 111 11.56 2.98 -1.03
N TRP A 112 11.04 1.95 -0.37
CA TRP A 112 9.59 1.76 -0.22
C TRP A 112 8.92 2.86 0.63
N ASP A 113 7.81 3.46 0.14
CA ASP A 113 6.98 4.39 0.93
C ASP A 113 6.02 3.65 1.87
N PHE A 114 5.83 4.19 3.06
CA PHE A 114 5.70 3.36 4.26
C PHE A 114 4.30 3.36 4.91
N ALA A 115 3.76 2.17 5.16
CA ALA A 115 2.59 1.96 6.01
C ALA A 115 3.03 1.75 7.48
N MET A 116 2.44 2.51 8.41
CA MET A 116 2.87 2.84 9.79
C MET A 116 3.32 1.70 10.76
N LEU A 117 3.30 0.43 10.34
CA LEU A 117 3.48 -0.75 11.18
C LEU A 117 4.95 -1.00 11.61
N TYR A 118 5.92 -0.94 10.69
CA TYR A 118 7.33 -1.24 10.95
C TYR A 118 8.14 -0.03 11.49
N ALA A 119 7.48 0.92 12.16
CA ALA A 119 8.07 2.23 12.50
C ALA A 119 9.22 2.14 13.53
N LEU A 120 9.28 1.04 14.28
CA LEU A 120 10.33 0.73 15.27
C LEU A 120 11.52 -0.04 14.67
N GLU A 121 11.38 -0.57 13.45
CA GLU A 121 12.39 -1.42 12.79
C GLU A 121 13.25 -0.67 11.75
N ARG A 122 12.81 0.52 11.33
CA ARG A 122 13.48 1.39 10.36
C ARG A 122 14.19 2.58 11.02
N GLU A 123 14.94 3.38 10.26
CA GLU A 123 15.32 4.71 10.74
C GLU A 123 14.05 5.57 10.91
N TRP A 124 13.65 5.84 12.17
CA TRP A 124 12.41 6.51 12.60
C TRP A 124 12.15 7.91 11.96
N LEU A 125 13.10 8.43 11.17
CA LEU A 125 13.07 9.78 10.60
C LEU A 125 13.34 9.83 9.08
N THR A 126 13.29 8.73 8.32
CA THR A 126 13.49 8.77 6.85
C THR A 126 12.52 9.70 6.10
N SER A 127 11.34 9.96 6.65
CA SER A 127 10.34 10.91 6.11
C SER A 127 10.29 12.26 6.83
N VAL A 128 11.10 12.48 7.88
CA VAL A 128 11.11 13.72 8.70
C VAL A 128 12.47 14.42 8.69
N LYS A 129 13.57 13.72 8.36
CA LYS A 129 14.83 14.34 7.94
C LYS A 129 14.68 14.87 6.51
N LEU A 130 14.54 16.19 6.40
CA LEU A 130 14.92 16.89 5.18
C LEU A 130 16.40 16.59 4.85
N ASP A 131 16.73 16.73 3.57
CA ASP A 131 18.08 16.66 2.99
C ASP A 131 18.86 15.33 3.04
N TRP A 132 18.31 14.36 2.29
CA TRP A 132 19.13 13.57 1.33
C TRP A 132 19.56 14.39 0.08
N ARG A 133 19.15 15.67 -0.03
CA ARG A 133 19.50 16.61 -1.12
C ARG A 133 20.85 17.32 -0.90
N THR A 134 21.82 16.67 -0.26
CA THR A 134 23.17 17.21 -0.01
C THR A 134 23.86 17.73 -1.28
N HIS A 135 23.52 17.15 -2.44
CA HIS A 135 23.92 17.63 -3.76
C HIS A 135 22.77 17.51 -4.76
N ARG A 136 22.59 18.50 -5.66
CA ARG A 136 21.67 18.52 -6.83
C ARG A 136 21.82 17.37 -7.86
N ARG A 137 22.63 16.35 -7.56
CA ARG A 137 22.91 15.16 -8.40
C ARG A 137 22.80 13.85 -7.60
N LEU A 138 22.50 13.92 -6.31
CA LEU A 138 22.07 12.79 -5.48
C LEU A 138 20.57 12.98 -5.20
N CYS A 139 19.74 12.02 -5.59
CA CYS A 139 18.29 12.12 -5.53
C CYS A 139 17.70 10.90 -4.83
N PHE A 140 17.32 11.05 -3.55
CA PHE A 140 16.55 10.04 -2.82
C PHE A 140 15.03 10.29 -2.94
N ARG A 141 14.23 9.23 -3.05
CA ARG A 141 12.75 9.26 -3.10
C ARG A 141 12.15 8.02 -2.43
N LEU A 142 10.89 8.13 -2.02
CA LEU A 142 10.08 7.00 -1.57
C LEU A 142 9.09 6.58 -2.68
N ASP A 143 8.85 5.28 -2.82
CA ASP A 143 7.96 4.67 -3.82
C ASP A 143 6.66 4.18 -3.17
N GLY A 144 5.61 4.97 -3.33
CA GLY A 144 4.23 4.60 -3.03
C GLY A 144 3.40 4.21 -4.27
N HIS A 145 4.02 3.98 -5.43
CA HIS A 145 3.32 3.65 -6.68
C HIS A 145 3.02 2.14 -6.80
N HIS A 146 2.32 1.61 -5.79
CA HIS A 146 1.88 0.22 -5.70
C HIS A 146 0.48 0.16 -5.06
N PRO A 147 -0.26 -0.95 -5.19
CA PRO A 147 -1.56 -1.08 -4.54
C PRO A 147 -1.44 -1.24 -3.02
N SER A 148 -2.55 -1.01 -2.31
CA SER A 148 -2.62 -1.15 -0.85
C SER A 148 -2.28 -2.57 -0.40
N GLY A 149 -1.46 -2.69 0.63
CA GLY A 149 -0.98 -3.98 1.16
C GLY A 149 0.22 -4.59 0.42
N ALA A 150 0.59 -4.09 -0.77
CA ALA A 150 1.84 -4.42 -1.47
C ALA A 150 3.01 -3.54 -1.00
N SER A 151 4.22 -3.89 -1.44
CA SER A 151 5.46 -3.15 -1.20
C SER A 151 6.42 -3.12 -2.40
N HIS A 152 7.39 -2.20 -2.34
CA HIS A 152 8.62 -2.25 -3.13
C HIS A 152 9.58 -3.22 -2.44
N HIS A 153 9.86 -4.39 -3.02
CA HIS A 153 10.74 -5.37 -2.38
C HIS A 153 12.03 -5.70 -3.16
N GLN A 154 12.08 -5.43 -4.48
CA GLN A 154 13.29 -5.51 -5.31
C GLN A 154 14.51 -4.80 -4.65
N LYS A 155 15.65 -5.50 -4.52
CA LYS A 155 16.94 -4.91 -4.14
C LYS A 155 17.86 -4.94 -5.36
N ILE A 156 18.15 -3.77 -5.93
CA ILE A 156 18.85 -3.63 -7.20
C ILE A 156 19.80 -2.44 -7.14
N VAL A 157 21.07 -2.61 -7.55
CA VAL A 157 21.96 -1.49 -7.86
C VAL A 157 22.44 -1.59 -9.31
N VAL A 158 22.34 -0.50 -10.06
CA VAL A 158 22.82 -0.42 -11.45
C VAL A 158 23.86 0.69 -11.56
N ILE A 159 24.96 0.43 -12.25
CA ILE A 159 26.08 1.36 -12.42
C ILE A 159 26.37 1.54 -13.91
N ASP A 160 26.30 2.80 -14.36
CA ASP A 160 26.52 3.29 -15.73
C ASP A 160 25.80 2.49 -16.83
N ASN A 161 24.69 1.82 -16.48
CA ASN A 161 23.92 0.95 -17.36
C ASN A 161 24.76 -0.18 -18.01
N ARG A 162 25.89 -0.54 -17.38
CA ARG A 162 26.84 -1.58 -17.82
C ARG A 162 27.03 -2.70 -16.81
N LEU A 163 26.72 -2.45 -15.53
CA LEU A 163 26.85 -3.40 -14.43
C LEU A 163 25.60 -3.34 -13.54
N ALA A 164 25.12 -4.50 -13.10
CA ALA A 164 23.97 -4.60 -12.22
C ALA A 164 24.18 -5.65 -11.10
N PHE A 165 23.71 -5.30 -9.91
CA PHE A 165 23.60 -6.15 -8.73
C PHE A 165 22.11 -6.43 -8.50
N VAL A 166 21.70 -7.71 -8.42
CA VAL A 166 20.32 -8.13 -8.12
C VAL A 166 20.33 -9.28 -7.10
N GLY A 167 19.55 -9.18 -6.01
CA GLY A 167 19.57 -10.17 -4.94
C GLY A 167 18.70 -9.83 -3.72
N GLY A 168 19.02 -10.41 -2.55
CA GLY A 168 18.28 -10.21 -1.30
C GLY A 168 18.75 -9.02 -0.44
N LEU A 169 19.98 -8.55 -0.62
CA LEU A 169 20.60 -7.55 0.26
C LEU A 169 20.17 -6.10 -0.01
N ASP A 170 19.36 -5.55 0.90
CA ASP A 170 19.06 -4.12 1.02
C ASP A 170 20.27 -3.32 1.56
N LEU A 171 20.41 -2.05 1.16
CA LEU A 171 21.45 -1.15 1.69
C LEU A 171 21.04 -0.54 3.05
N THR A 172 20.76 -1.39 4.02
CA THR A 172 20.28 -1.00 5.36
C THR A 172 20.98 -1.75 6.49
N ARG A 173 20.68 -1.36 7.73
CA ARG A 173 21.24 -1.94 8.95
C ARG A 173 21.03 -3.46 9.05
N ARG A 174 21.99 -4.12 9.70
CA ARG A 174 21.97 -5.55 10.07
C ARG A 174 21.98 -6.54 8.88
N ARG A 175 22.74 -6.22 7.82
CA ARG A 175 22.92 -7.02 6.59
C ARG A 175 24.37 -7.45 6.31
N TRP A 176 25.34 -6.97 7.10
CA TRP A 176 26.76 -7.27 6.88
C TRP A 176 27.19 -8.46 7.73
N ASP A 177 27.72 -9.50 7.09
CA ASP A 177 28.36 -10.64 7.76
C ASP A 177 29.43 -11.22 6.83
N THR A 178 30.26 -12.13 7.34
CA THR A 178 31.17 -12.95 6.53
C THR A 178 30.67 -14.38 6.42
N SER A 179 31.07 -15.08 5.37
CA SER A 179 30.77 -16.51 5.14
C SER A 179 31.40 -17.46 6.16
N ARG A 180 32.01 -16.95 7.24
CA ARG A 180 32.37 -17.72 8.45
C ARG A 180 31.25 -17.73 9.50
N HIS A 181 30.32 -16.77 9.45
CA HIS A 181 29.23 -16.55 10.42
C HIS A 181 29.70 -16.59 11.89
N ALA A 182 30.93 -16.17 12.17
CA ALA A 182 31.56 -16.30 13.48
C ALA A 182 30.71 -15.61 14.56
N PRO A 183 30.50 -16.19 15.76
CA PRO A 183 29.62 -15.63 16.79
C PRO A 183 29.97 -14.19 17.19
N ASP A 184 31.25 -13.85 17.11
CA ASP A 184 31.92 -12.64 17.55
C ASP A 184 32.46 -11.75 16.41
N GLU A 185 32.06 -12.00 15.15
CA GLU A 185 32.52 -11.29 13.94
C GLU A 185 32.55 -9.76 14.11
N PRO A 186 33.73 -9.11 14.21
CA PRO A 186 33.83 -7.71 14.65
C PRO A 186 33.19 -6.68 13.71
N GLY A 187 33.00 -7.02 12.44
CA GLY A 187 32.30 -6.15 11.48
C GLY A 187 30.78 -6.17 11.62
N ARG A 188 30.20 -7.11 12.36
CA ARG A 188 28.74 -7.34 12.46
C ARG A 188 28.07 -6.41 13.49
N LEU A 189 28.27 -5.11 13.32
CA LEU A 189 27.72 -4.04 14.16
C LEU A 189 26.66 -3.21 13.42
N ASP A 190 25.58 -2.81 14.09
CA ASP A 190 24.59 -1.89 13.52
C ASP A 190 25.05 -0.42 13.61
N PRO A 191 24.41 0.55 12.92
CA PRO A 191 24.87 1.94 12.89
C PRO A 191 24.83 2.70 14.23
N ALA A 192 24.46 2.05 15.34
CA ALA A 192 24.59 2.57 16.69
C ALA A 192 25.61 1.77 17.55
N GLY A 193 26.40 0.88 16.93
CA GLY A 193 27.48 0.12 17.57
C GLY A 193 27.07 -1.21 18.20
N HIS A 194 25.82 -1.65 18.03
CA HIS A 194 25.35 -2.90 18.65
C HIS A 194 25.65 -4.12 17.77
N PRO A 195 26.21 -5.22 18.31
CA PRO A 195 26.33 -6.47 17.59
C PRO A 195 24.95 -7.09 17.31
N TYR A 196 24.88 -7.93 16.28
CA TYR A 196 23.68 -8.71 15.93
C TYR A 196 24.04 -10.17 15.57
N PRO A 197 23.06 -11.10 15.58
CA PRO A 197 23.30 -12.50 15.19
C PRO A 197 23.76 -12.65 13.73
N PRO A 198 24.39 -13.78 13.36
CA PRO A 198 24.80 -14.05 11.99
C PRO A 198 23.66 -13.95 10.97
N PHE A 199 23.98 -13.49 9.77
CA PHE A 199 23.01 -13.14 8.72
C PHE A 199 23.53 -13.61 7.36
N HIS A 200 22.76 -14.42 6.65
CA HIS A 200 23.15 -15.02 5.38
C HIS A 200 22.25 -14.55 4.24
N ASP A 201 22.84 -14.12 3.13
CA ASP A 201 22.10 -13.65 1.96
C ASP A 201 22.95 -13.74 0.68
N VAL A 202 22.31 -13.70 -0.50
CA VAL A 202 22.97 -13.89 -1.80
C VAL A 202 22.59 -12.76 -2.77
N HIS A 203 23.59 -12.28 -3.51
CA HIS A 203 23.44 -11.25 -4.52
C HIS A 203 24.18 -11.67 -5.81
N ALA A 204 23.52 -11.54 -6.96
CA ALA A 204 24.17 -11.75 -8.25
C ALA A 204 24.74 -10.44 -8.80
N LEU A 205 25.93 -10.52 -9.38
CA LEU A 205 26.58 -9.45 -10.14
C LEU A 205 26.67 -9.85 -11.61
N ILE A 206 26.17 -9.00 -12.51
CA ILE A 206 26.13 -9.21 -13.96
C ILE A 206 26.51 -7.93 -14.72
N ASP A 207 27.00 -8.08 -15.95
CA ASP A 207 27.29 -6.97 -16.87
C ASP A 207 26.50 -7.07 -18.20
N GLY A 208 26.98 -6.39 -19.24
CA GLY A 208 26.48 -6.55 -20.62
C GLY A 208 25.07 -6.00 -20.87
N GLU A 209 24.37 -6.60 -21.83
CA GLU A 209 23.00 -6.22 -22.17
C GLU A 209 22.00 -6.65 -21.09
N ALA A 210 22.32 -7.69 -20.32
CA ALA A 210 21.56 -8.05 -19.12
C ALA A 210 21.56 -6.91 -18.08
N ALA A 211 22.73 -6.33 -17.77
CA ALA A 211 22.80 -5.15 -16.90
C ALA A 211 22.06 -3.93 -17.48
N ARG A 212 22.09 -3.73 -18.80
CA ARG A 212 21.29 -2.67 -19.47
C ARG A 212 19.78 -2.93 -19.38
N ALA A 213 19.34 -4.18 -19.45
CA ALA A 213 17.94 -4.54 -19.24
C ALA A 213 17.49 -4.28 -17.79
N VAL A 214 18.33 -4.58 -16.79
CA VAL A 214 18.09 -4.18 -15.39
C VAL A 214 18.08 -2.66 -15.23
N ALA A 215 18.93 -1.91 -15.96
CA ALA A 215 18.90 -0.45 -16.00
C ALA A 215 17.55 0.10 -16.49
N ALA A 216 16.99 -0.47 -17.56
CA ALA A 216 15.69 -0.10 -18.09
C ALA A 216 14.54 -0.44 -17.12
N LEU A 217 14.63 -1.57 -16.39
CA LEU A 217 13.70 -1.91 -15.32
C LEU A 217 13.73 -0.87 -14.19
N ALA A 218 14.94 -0.44 -13.80
CA ALA A 218 15.15 0.53 -12.73
C ALA A 218 14.69 1.95 -13.10
N GLU A 219 15.01 2.42 -14.31
CA GLU A 219 14.50 3.70 -14.84
C GLU A 219 12.98 3.69 -14.92
N ALA A 220 12.39 2.64 -15.50
CA ALA A 220 10.94 2.55 -15.62
C ALA A 220 10.25 2.51 -14.25
N ARG A 221 10.91 2.00 -13.20
CA ARG A 221 10.42 2.10 -11.81
C ARG A 221 10.57 3.51 -11.26
N TRP A 222 11.74 4.11 -11.39
CA TRP A 222 12.00 5.49 -10.98
C TRP A 222 10.99 6.46 -11.60
N HIS A 223 10.74 6.35 -12.90
CA HIS A 223 9.73 7.13 -13.61
C HIS A 223 8.32 6.89 -13.06
N ARG A 224 7.89 5.65 -12.83
CA ARG A 224 6.57 5.34 -12.22
C ARG A 224 6.40 5.96 -10.82
N ALA A 225 7.44 5.93 -10.00
CA ALA A 225 7.40 6.45 -8.63
C ALA A 225 7.50 7.99 -8.54
N THR A 226 8.14 8.63 -9.51
CA THR A 226 8.54 10.05 -9.40
C THR A 226 8.02 10.98 -10.51
N GLY A 227 7.54 10.44 -11.62
CA GLY A 227 7.23 11.20 -12.85
C GLY A 227 8.47 11.75 -13.57
N MET A 228 9.69 11.35 -13.17
CA MET A 228 10.94 11.83 -13.76
C MET A 228 11.59 10.75 -14.61
N HIS A 229 11.84 11.03 -15.90
CA HIS A 229 12.67 10.20 -16.76
C HIS A 229 14.16 10.42 -16.51
N VAL A 230 14.98 9.39 -16.79
CA VAL A 230 16.45 9.45 -16.77
C VAL A 230 16.98 8.95 -18.11
N ASP A 231 17.83 9.74 -18.76
CA ASP A 231 18.49 9.31 -19.99
C ASP A 231 19.48 8.17 -19.69
N LEU A 232 19.30 7.02 -20.35
CA LEU A 232 20.15 5.84 -20.19
C LEU A 232 21.25 5.74 -21.24
N ARG A 233 21.30 6.66 -22.21
CA ARG A 233 22.38 6.73 -23.20
C ARG A 233 23.68 7.15 -22.52
N LEU A 234 24.74 6.38 -22.77
CA LEU A 234 26.10 6.80 -22.44
C LEU A 234 26.59 7.81 -23.49
N PRO A 235 27.47 8.76 -23.13
CA PRO A 235 28.16 9.60 -24.12
C PRO A 235 28.96 8.74 -25.11
N ASP A 236 29.10 9.24 -26.33
CA ASP A 236 29.84 8.54 -27.38
C ASP A 236 31.33 8.47 -27.04
N ALA A 237 32.01 7.40 -27.46
CA ALA A 237 33.44 7.22 -27.20
C ALA A 237 34.32 8.31 -27.85
N ARG A 238 33.75 9.09 -28.78
CA ARG A 238 34.38 10.25 -29.43
C ARG A 238 34.34 11.52 -28.56
N ASP A 239 33.33 11.65 -27.69
CA ASP A 239 33.17 12.77 -26.75
C ASP A 239 33.93 12.53 -25.43
N ALA A 240 34.37 11.30 -25.19
CA ALA A 240 35.10 10.86 -24.00
C ALA A 240 36.42 10.17 -24.38
N PRO A 241 37.50 10.92 -24.69
CA PRO A 241 38.80 10.36 -25.10
C PRO A 241 39.50 9.52 -24.02
N TYR A 242 38.98 9.52 -22.79
CA TYR A 242 39.25 8.48 -21.80
C TYR A 242 38.11 7.46 -21.88
N ALA A 243 38.37 6.32 -22.53
CA ALA A 243 37.38 5.26 -22.75
C ALA A 243 36.64 4.87 -21.46
N PRO A 244 35.36 4.46 -21.53
CA PRO A 244 34.58 4.11 -20.34
C PRO A 244 35.21 2.92 -19.63
N LEU A 245 35.88 3.21 -18.51
CA LEU A 245 36.44 2.22 -17.59
C LEU A 245 35.37 1.18 -17.26
N ASP A 246 35.76 -0.09 -17.38
CA ASP A 246 34.94 -1.20 -16.95
C ASP A 246 34.58 -1.04 -15.46
N PRO A 247 33.29 -0.93 -15.10
CA PRO A 247 32.89 -0.75 -13.70
C PRO A 247 32.92 -2.05 -12.88
N TRP A 248 33.20 -3.20 -13.52
CA TRP A 248 33.34 -4.49 -12.83
C TRP A 248 34.49 -4.44 -11.79
N PRO A 249 34.26 -4.87 -10.53
CA PRO A 249 35.28 -4.88 -9.48
C PRO A 249 36.48 -5.77 -9.83
N THR A 250 37.68 -5.20 -9.79
CA THR A 250 38.96 -5.89 -10.03
C THR A 250 39.25 -6.96 -8.97
N SER A 251 38.69 -6.81 -7.77
CA SER A 251 38.75 -7.82 -6.71
C SER A 251 37.85 -9.05 -6.94
N VAL A 252 37.00 -9.06 -7.98
CA VAL A 252 35.95 -10.08 -8.17
C VAL A 252 36.17 -10.86 -9.47
N ALA A 253 36.58 -12.12 -9.35
CA ALA A 253 36.56 -13.06 -10.47
C ALA A 253 35.11 -13.49 -10.81
N PRO A 254 34.74 -13.65 -12.10
CA PRO A 254 33.46 -14.22 -12.50
C PRO A 254 33.37 -15.72 -12.18
N ASP A 255 32.17 -16.21 -11.90
CA ASP A 255 31.87 -17.66 -11.82
C ASP A 255 31.58 -18.25 -13.22
N LEU A 256 31.03 -17.41 -14.10
CA LEU A 256 30.61 -17.68 -15.47
C LEU A 256 30.93 -16.48 -16.36
N THR A 257 31.33 -16.72 -17.60
CA THR A 257 31.41 -15.71 -18.67
C THR A 257 30.40 -16.03 -19.76
N ASP A 258 30.07 -15.09 -20.64
CA ASP A 258 29.35 -15.36 -21.89
C ASP A 258 28.10 -16.25 -21.69
N VAL A 259 27.15 -15.73 -20.92
CA VAL A 259 25.92 -16.43 -20.52
C VAL A 259 24.67 -15.61 -20.80
N GLU A 260 23.58 -16.31 -21.14
CA GLU A 260 22.25 -15.72 -21.16
C GLU A 260 21.70 -15.58 -19.74
N VAL A 261 21.24 -14.38 -19.39
CA VAL A 261 20.61 -14.07 -18.12
C VAL A 261 19.16 -13.71 -18.37
N ALA A 262 18.25 -14.51 -17.83
CA ALA A 262 16.81 -14.25 -17.83
C ALA A 262 16.45 -13.37 -16.62
N ILE A 263 15.66 -12.32 -16.83
CA ILE A 263 15.22 -11.37 -15.79
C ILE A 263 13.73 -11.58 -15.55
N ALA A 264 13.38 -12.14 -14.39
CA ALA A 264 12.01 -12.47 -14.00
C ALA A 264 11.51 -11.53 -12.90
N ARG A 265 10.22 -11.18 -12.93
CA ARG A 265 9.59 -10.20 -12.05
C ARG A 265 8.31 -10.74 -11.40
N THR A 266 7.97 -10.15 -10.26
CA THR A 266 6.59 -10.12 -9.75
C THR A 266 6.14 -8.67 -9.73
N ALA A 267 4.90 -8.41 -10.15
CA ALA A 267 4.23 -7.13 -9.91
C ALA A 267 2.70 -7.29 -9.90
N PRO A 268 1.97 -6.65 -8.97
CA PRO A 268 0.51 -6.70 -8.95
C PRO A 268 -0.08 -5.80 -10.06
N ALA A 269 -1.31 -6.11 -10.48
CA ALA A 269 -2.05 -5.25 -11.39
C ALA A 269 -2.29 -3.86 -10.77
N PHE A 270 -1.83 -2.79 -11.42
CA PHE A 270 -1.89 -1.43 -10.86
C PHE A 270 -1.85 -0.33 -11.93
N ASP A 271 -2.67 0.71 -11.74
CA ASP A 271 -2.87 1.85 -12.68
C ASP A 271 -3.00 1.42 -14.15
N GLY A 272 -3.90 0.48 -14.41
CA GLY A 272 -4.19 -0.04 -15.76
C GLY A 272 -3.17 -1.05 -16.31
N ARG A 273 -2.05 -1.29 -15.61
CA ARG A 273 -1.09 -2.35 -15.96
C ARG A 273 -1.59 -3.72 -15.46
N PRO A 274 -1.45 -4.80 -16.24
CA PRO A 274 -1.77 -6.16 -15.79
C PRO A 274 -0.82 -6.62 -14.67
N ALA A 275 -1.17 -7.72 -14.02
CA ALA A 275 -0.25 -8.41 -13.11
C ALA A 275 0.88 -9.09 -13.90
N VAL A 276 2.01 -9.31 -13.21
CA VAL A 276 3.21 -9.98 -13.72
C VAL A 276 3.60 -11.04 -12.70
N GLN A 277 3.64 -12.30 -13.14
CA GLN A 277 3.86 -13.49 -12.30
C GLN A 277 4.98 -14.38 -12.86
N GLU A 278 5.93 -13.78 -13.60
CA GLU A 278 7.03 -14.48 -14.29
C GLU A 278 7.84 -15.36 -13.33
N ILE A 279 8.10 -14.87 -12.12
CA ILE A 279 8.78 -15.62 -11.05
C ILE A 279 7.95 -16.83 -10.60
N GLN A 280 6.64 -16.69 -10.45
CA GLN A 280 5.80 -17.82 -10.05
C GLN A 280 5.79 -18.91 -11.13
N SER A 281 5.61 -18.55 -12.40
CA SER A 281 5.70 -19.50 -13.52
C SER A 281 7.06 -20.18 -13.60
N LEU A 282 8.15 -19.43 -13.48
CA LEU A 282 9.52 -19.96 -13.43
C LEU A 282 9.69 -21.03 -12.33
N TYR A 283 9.24 -20.77 -11.11
CA TYR A 283 9.41 -21.72 -10.00
C TYR A 283 8.52 -22.96 -10.17
N LEU A 284 7.27 -22.80 -10.63
CA LEU A 284 6.36 -23.92 -10.88
C LEU A 284 6.89 -24.86 -11.97
N ASP A 285 7.30 -24.30 -13.11
CA ASP A 285 7.82 -25.06 -14.24
C ASP A 285 9.19 -25.69 -13.92
N ALA A 286 10.03 -25.02 -13.12
CA ALA A 286 11.30 -25.57 -12.64
C ALA A 286 11.10 -26.79 -11.73
N ILE A 287 10.23 -26.68 -10.71
CA ILE A 287 9.88 -27.78 -9.81
C ILE A 287 9.31 -28.98 -10.58
N ALA A 288 8.47 -28.73 -11.59
CA ALA A 288 7.91 -29.78 -12.44
C ALA A 288 8.97 -30.48 -13.32
N SER A 289 9.98 -29.75 -13.81
CA SER A 289 11.05 -30.31 -14.65
C SER A 289 12.07 -31.16 -13.88
N ALA A 290 12.33 -30.84 -12.62
CA ALA A 290 13.42 -31.37 -11.80
C ALA A 290 13.41 -32.91 -11.66
N LYS A 291 14.58 -33.56 -11.77
CA LYS A 291 14.75 -35.04 -11.76
C LYS A 291 15.73 -35.56 -10.71
N LYS A 292 16.83 -34.87 -10.43
CA LYS A 292 17.87 -35.34 -9.49
C LYS A 292 17.75 -34.64 -8.14
N ARG A 293 17.73 -33.32 -8.12
CA ARG A 293 17.89 -32.50 -6.92
C ARG A 293 17.34 -31.08 -7.09
N ILE A 294 16.59 -30.62 -6.10
CA ILE A 294 16.20 -29.22 -5.92
C ILE A 294 16.82 -28.72 -4.62
N TYR A 295 17.55 -27.62 -4.71
CA TYR A 295 18.12 -26.93 -3.57
C TYR A 295 17.57 -25.51 -3.51
N PHE A 296 16.89 -25.16 -2.41
CA PHE A 296 16.43 -23.81 -2.13
C PHE A 296 17.19 -23.23 -0.95
N GLU A 297 17.41 -21.93 -1.00
CA GLU A 297 17.54 -21.11 0.20
C GLU A 297 16.41 -20.08 0.22
N ASN A 298 15.70 -19.98 1.34
CA ASN A 298 14.69 -18.94 1.47
C ASN A 298 14.39 -18.49 2.90
N GLN A 299 14.17 -17.18 3.04
CA GLN A 299 13.70 -16.56 4.28
C GLN A 299 12.34 -17.09 4.76
N TYR A 300 11.42 -17.38 3.83
CA TYR A 300 10.07 -17.86 4.14
C TYR A 300 9.72 -19.09 3.30
N PHE A 301 8.91 -19.99 3.86
CA PHE A 301 8.40 -21.16 3.14
C PHE A 301 6.91 -21.38 3.48
N THR A 302 6.04 -20.69 2.73
CA THR A 302 4.61 -20.50 3.05
C THR A 302 3.70 -20.43 1.81
N ALA A 303 4.25 -20.18 0.61
CA ALA A 303 3.48 -20.01 -0.62
C ALA A 303 2.67 -21.26 -0.98
N LYS A 304 1.34 -21.10 -1.14
CA LYS A 304 0.44 -22.21 -1.46
C LYS A 304 0.78 -22.85 -2.81
N SER A 305 1.02 -22.05 -3.85
CA SER A 305 1.30 -22.56 -5.20
C SER A 305 2.60 -23.38 -5.27
N ILE A 306 3.63 -22.93 -4.55
CA ILE A 306 4.90 -23.66 -4.43
C ILE A 306 4.69 -24.96 -3.64
N GLY A 307 3.93 -24.90 -2.53
CA GLY A 307 3.56 -26.09 -1.77
C GLY A 307 2.76 -27.12 -2.56
N ASP A 308 1.84 -26.67 -3.43
CA ASP A 308 1.09 -27.55 -4.33
C ASP A 308 1.99 -28.19 -5.40
N ALA A 309 2.94 -27.44 -5.98
CA ALA A 309 3.89 -27.98 -6.95
C ALA A 309 4.87 -28.99 -6.33
N LEU A 310 5.38 -28.71 -5.13
CA LEU A 310 6.24 -29.64 -4.38
C LEU A 310 5.47 -30.90 -4.00
N ALA A 311 4.23 -30.79 -3.52
CA ALA A 311 3.36 -31.93 -3.25
C ALA A 311 3.11 -32.78 -4.51
N ALA A 312 2.83 -32.14 -5.64
CA ALA A 312 2.64 -32.83 -6.93
C ALA A 312 3.92 -33.53 -7.42
N ARG A 313 5.10 -32.94 -7.16
CA ARG A 313 6.40 -33.53 -7.54
C ARG A 313 6.81 -34.71 -6.66
N LEU A 314 6.62 -34.59 -5.34
CA LEU A 314 6.85 -35.65 -4.34
C LEU A 314 5.93 -36.86 -4.56
N SER A 315 4.74 -36.65 -5.13
CA SER A 315 3.80 -37.73 -5.48
C SER A 315 4.23 -38.60 -6.68
N GLN A 316 5.35 -38.30 -7.34
CA GLN A 316 5.85 -39.06 -8.50
C GLN A 316 7.01 -39.99 -8.12
N PRO A 317 7.09 -41.22 -8.66
CA PRO A 317 8.16 -42.17 -8.32
C PRO A 317 9.59 -41.69 -8.63
N ASP A 318 9.75 -40.75 -9.56
CA ASP A 318 11.04 -40.20 -10.01
C ASP A 318 11.39 -38.86 -9.30
N CYS A 319 10.86 -38.62 -8.09
CA CYS A 319 11.06 -37.35 -7.40
C CYS A 319 12.53 -37.08 -7.06
N PRO A 320 13.07 -35.88 -7.35
CA PRO A 320 14.38 -35.45 -6.86
C PRO A 320 14.44 -35.40 -5.32
N ASP A 321 15.65 -35.34 -4.74
CA ASP A 321 15.79 -34.81 -3.38
C ASP A 321 15.50 -33.31 -3.36
N ILE A 322 14.77 -32.83 -2.35
CA ILE A 322 14.35 -31.44 -2.18
C ILE A 322 14.85 -30.95 -0.82
N ALA A 323 15.90 -30.13 -0.82
CA ALA A 323 16.40 -29.46 0.36
C ALA A 323 15.98 -27.98 0.37
N VAL A 324 15.41 -27.52 1.48
CA VAL A 324 15.10 -26.11 1.71
C VAL A 324 15.89 -25.61 2.91
N VAL A 325 16.85 -24.71 2.69
CA VAL A 325 17.58 -24.00 3.75
C VAL A 325 16.76 -22.77 4.15
N SER A 326 16.46 -22.63 5.44
CA SER A 326 15.58 -21.60 6.01
C SER A 326 16.03 -21.22 7.41
N ARG A 327 15.72 -20.00 7.84
CA ARG A 327 15.84 -19.57 9.24
C ARG A 327 15.01 -20.46 10.16
N ARG A 328 15.51 -20.83 11.36
CA ARG A 328 14.78 -21.70 12.31
C ARG A 328 13.57 -20.99 12.92
N ILE A 329 13.74 -19.77 13.42
CA ILE A 329 12.73 -18.96 14.13
C ILE A 329 12.49 -17.64 13.38
N GLU A 330 11.25 -17.14 13.34
CA GLU A 330 10.88 -15.85 12.71
C GLU A 330 11.22 -14.62 13.59
N ASP A 331 11.53 -13.48 12.97
CA ASP A 331 11.80 -12.22 13.69
C ASP A 331 10.48 -11.55 14.09
N GLY A 332 10.25 -11.38 15.39
CA GLY A 332 9.09 -10.68 15.94
C GLY A 332 7.90 -11.58 16.27
N TRP A 333 7.19 -11.25 17.35
CA TRP A 333 6.09 -12.04 17.89
C TRP A 333 4.95 -12.25 16.88
N LEU A 334 4.61 -11.21 16.09
CA LEU A 334 3.54 -11.29 15.11
C LEU A 334 3.88 -12.25 13.96
N GLN A 335 5.12 -12.22 13.48
CA GLN A 335 5.66 -13.06 12.40
C GLN A 335 5.71 -14.53 12.82
N GLN A 336 6.14 -14.82 14.06
CA GLN A 336 6.13 -16.17 14.63
C GLN A 336 4.71 -16.76 14.68
N GLN A 337 3.73 -15.98 15.14
CA GLN A 337 2.33 -16.38 15.27
C GLN A 337 1.56 -16.40 13.93
N SER A 338 2.21 -16.10 12.81
CA SER A 338 1.63 -16.05 11.46
C SER A 338 2.39 -16.90 10.45
N MET A 339 3.55 -16.42 9.99
CA MET A 339 4.39 -17.10 8.99
C MET A 339 4.89 -18.44 9.52
N GLY A 340 5.23 -18.53 10.81
CA GLY A 340 5.62 -19.78 11.47
C GLY A 340 4.53 -20.85 11.39
N VAL A 341 3.27 -20.49 11.69
CA VAL A 341 2.10 -21.36 11.61
C VAL A 341 1.84 -21.82 10.17
N LEU A 342 1.88 -20.90 9.19
CA LEU A 342 1.71 -21.24 7.78
C LEU A 342 2.80 -22.20 7.27
N ARG A 343 4.06 -21.99 7.68
CA ARG A 343 5.18 -22.86 7.35
C ARG A 343 5.06 -24.25 7.97
N ALA A 344 4.65 -24.33 9.23
CA ALA A 344 4.45 -25.61 9.92
C ALA A 344 3.30 -26.42 9.31
N ARG A 345 2.18 -25.76 8.94
CA ARG A 345 1.08 -26.38 8.16
C ARG A 345 1.57 -26.94 6.82
N LEU A 346 2.38 -26.17 6.07
CA LEU A 346 2.92 -26.60 4.77
C LEU A 346 3.92 -27.76 4.94
N TYR A 347 4.84 -27.65 5.90
CA TYR A 347 5.80 -28.71 6.22
C TYR A 347 5.11 -30.03 6.55
N ARG A 348 4.08 -30.00 7.43
CA ARG A 348 3.34 -31.21 7.80
C ARG A 348 2.66 -31.85 6.59
N ARG A 349 1.98 -31.07 5.75
CA ARG A 349 1.35 -31.56 4.51
C ARG A 349 2.35 -32.20 3.54
N LEU A 350 3.55 -31.64 3.38
CA LEU A 350 4.57 -32.24 2.51
C LEU A 350 5.12 -33.54 3.11
N ARG A 351 5.34 -33.59 4.43
CA ARG A 351 5.75 -34.81 5.15
C ARG A 351 4.68 -35.90 5.23
N GLU A 352 3.40 -35.54 5.16
CA GLU A 352 2.28 -36.49 5.01
C GLU A 352 2.25 -37.15 3.61
N ILE A 353 2.83 -36.50 2.59
CA ILE A 353 2.90 -36.98 1.20
C ILE A 353 4.23 -37.71 0.91
N ASP A 354 5.30 -37.38 1.64
CA ASP A 354 6.65 -37.92 1.46
C ASP A 354 7.08 -38.84 2.62
N PRO A 355 6.68 -40.12 2.61
CA PRO A 355 7.21 -41.12 3.54
C PRO A 355 8.65 -41.56 3.21
N GLY A 356 9.20 -41.14 2.06
CA GLY A 356 10.57 -41.45 1.62
C GLY A 356 11.63 -40.45 2.09
N GLU A 357 11.23 -39.39 2.79
CA GLU A 357 12.08 -38.28 3.25
C GLU A 357 12.88 -37.56 2.14
N ARG A 358 12.36 -37.55 0.91
CA ARG A 358 12.91 -36.79 -0.22
C ARG A 358 12.82 -35.29 0.01
N PHE A 359 11.91 -34.80 0.86
CA PHE A 359 11.82 -33.41 1.29
C PHE A 359 12.36 -33.20 2.71
N ARG A 360 13.30 -32.25 2.87
CA ARG A 360 13.86 -31.83 4.16
C ARG A 360 14.01 -30.31 4.26
N LEU A 361 13.69 -29.80 5.45
CA LEU A 361 13.88 -28.40 5.84
C LEU A 361 15.11 -28.32 6.76
N TYR A 362 16.05 -27.45 6.42
CA TYR A 362 17.34 -27.29 7.08
C TYR A 362 17.54 -25.86 7.58
N CYS A 363 18.35 -25.68 8.63
CA CYS A 363 18.83 -24.37 9.07
C CYS A 363 20.35 -24.43 9.31
N PRO A 364 21.14 -23.39 8.94
CA PRO A 364 22.58 -23.38 9.23
C PRO A 364 22.81 -23.10 10.71
N GLU A 365 23.38 -24.06 11.42
CA GLU A 365 23.68 -23.98 12.84
C GLU A 365 25.18 -23.75 13.08
N VAL A 366 25.49 -22.77 13.93
CA VAL A 366 26.86 -22.36 14.26
C VAL A 366 27.12 -22.64 15.74
N PRO A 367 28.19 -23.39 16.09
CA PRO A 367 28.59 -23.62 17.48
C PRO A 367 28.66 -22.31 18.29
N GLY A 368 28.02 -22.30 19.45
CA GLY A 368 27.97 -21.13 20.35
C GLY A 368 26.93 -20.06 20.00
N VAL A 369 26.17 -20.18 18.90
CA VAL A 369 25.08 -19.24 18.54
C VAL A 369 23.71 -19.74 19.01
N ALA A 370 23.58 -21.03 19.33
CA ALA A 370 22.35 -21.67 19.82
C ALA A 370 21.74 -20.94 21.04
N PRO A 371 20.40 -20.80 21.12
CA PRO A 371 19.38 -21.41 20.26
C PRO A 371 19.09 -20.67 18.94
N ALA A 372 19.89 -19.66 18.58
CA ALA A 372 19.79 -19.01 17.28
C ALA A 372 20.60 -19.77 16.21
N CYS A 373 20.04 -19.88 15.02
CA CYS A 373 20.72 -20.29 13.80
C CYS A 373 21.10 -19.05 12.99
N VAL A 374 21.87 -19.22 11.90
CA VAL A 374 22.12 -18.12 10.95
C VAL A 374 20.78 -17.63 10.38
N ASN A 375 20.60 -16.30 10.32
CA ASN A 375 19.39 -15.69 9.78
C ASN A 375 19.44 -15.74 8.24
N VAL A 376 18.96 -16.85 7.68
CA VAL A 376 18.82 -17.05 6.23
C VAL A 376 17.82 -16.04 5.67
N HIS A 377 18.35 -15.07 4.92
CA HIS A 377 17.60 -14.06 4.18
C HIS A 377 17.77 -14.22 2.66
N SER A 378 18.64 -15.11 2.18
CA SER A 378 18.80 -15.41 0.74
C SER A 378 17.48 -15.85 0.08
N LYS A 379 17.43 -15.70 -1.24
CA LYS A 379 16.33 -16.17 -2.10
C LYS A 379 16.92 -16.85 -3.33
N VAL A 380 17.34 -18.11 -3.16
CA VAL A 380 18.06 -18.91 -4.16
C VAL A 380 17.26 -20.18 -4.50
N MET A 381 17.31 -20.58 -5.76
CA MET A 381 16.90 -21.92 -6.22
C MET A 381 17.94 -22.47 -7.19
N VAL A 382 18.34 -23.73 -6.99
CA VAL A 382 19.11 -24.52 -7.95
C VAL A 382 18.36 -25.81 -8.25
N VAL A 383 18.21 -26.15 -9.53
CA VAL A 383 17.58 -27.39 -10.00
C VAL A 383 18.54 -28.15 -10.89
N ASP A 384 18.83 -29.41 -10.54
CA ASP A 384 19.61 -30.41 -11.30
C ASP A 384 21.01 -30.00 -11.78
N ASP A 385 21.52 -28.86 -11.32
CA ASP A 385 22.64 -28.10 -11.90
C ASP A 385 22.39 -27.55 -13.31
N GLU A 386 21.16 -27.64 -13.82
CA GLU A 386 20.70 -27.08 -15.10
C GLU A 386 20.14 -25.66 -14.97
N LEU A 387 19.68 -25.24 -13.78
CA LEU A 387 19.08 -23.93 -13.53
C LEU A 387 19.57 -23.33 -12.20
N LEU A 388 20.00 -22.07 -12.23
CA LEU A 388 20.26 -21.21 -11.07
C LEU A 388 19.30 -20.01 -11.10
N VAL A 389 18.69 -19.68 -9.96
CA VAL A 389 17.87 -18.48 -9.77
C VAL A 389 18.31 -17.76 -8.49
N ILE A 390 18.53 -16.44 -8.59
CA ILE A 390 18.93 -15.56 -7.47
C ILE A 390 18.06 -14.30 -7.54
N GLY A 391 17.58 -13.79 -6.41
CA GLY A 391 16.85 -12.52 -6.41
C GLY A 391 16.26 -12.07 -5.10
N SER A 392 15.07 -11.48 -5.18
CA SER A 392 14.38 -10.83 -4.06
C SER A 392 13.09 -11.56 -3.61
N ALA A 393 12.51 -12.41 -4.47
CA ALA A 393 11.25 -13.10 -4.19
C ALA A 393 11.37 -14.24 -3.17
N ASN A 394 10.60 -14.16 -2.09
CA ASN A 394 10.47 -15.23 -1.11
C ASN A 394 9.53 -16.35 -1.58
N LEU A 395 9.59 -17.53 -0.95
CA LEU A 395 8.57 -18.58 -1.12
C LEU A 395 7.34 -18.29 -0.21
N ASN A 396 6.77 -17.09 -0.33
CA ASN A 396 5.48 -16.70 0.25
C ASN A 396 4.52 -16.22 -0.86
N ASN A 397 3.21 -16.24 -0.61
CA ASN A 397 2.19 -15.83 -1.60
C ASN A 397 2.42 -14.39 -2.06
N ARG A 398 2.85 -13.51 -1.14
CA ARG A 398 3.13 -12.11 -1.44
C ARG A 398 4.17 -11.93 -2.55
N SER A 399 5.36 -12.51 -2.43
CA SER A 399 6.43 -12.42 -3.43
C SER A 399 6.08 -13.13 -4.76
N MET A 400 5.07 -13.99 -4.77
CA MET A 400 4.59 -14.69 -5.97
C MET A 400 3.53 -13.92 -6.77
N ALA A 401 2.83 -12.93 -6.18
CA ALA A 401 1.73 -12.24 -6.84
C ALA A 401 1.50 -10.76 -6.45
N LEU A 402 1.86 -10.34 -5.24
CA LEU A 402 1.50 -9.03 -4.67
C LEU A 402 2.66 -8.05 -4.52
N ASP A 403 3.78 -8.48 -3.96
CA ASP A 403 4.95 -7.64 -3.77
C ASP A 403 5.71 -7.49 -5.10
N THR A 404 6.39 -6.34 -5.26
CA THR A 404 7.15 -6.10 -6.49
C THR A 404 8.58 -6.63 -6.33
N GLU A 405 8.90 -7.68 -7.08
CA GLU A 405 10.12 -8.49 -6.96
C GLU A 405 10.93 -8.51 -8.26
N CYS A 406 12.19 -8.91 -8.16
CA CYS A 406 13.08 -9.16 -9.29
C CYS A 406 14.04 -10.31 -8.96
N ASN A 407 14.08 -11.31 -9.82
CA ASN A 407 15.08 -12.38 -9.81
C ASN A 407 15.79 -12.41 -11.16
N ILE A 408 17.05 -12.87 -11.16
CA ILE A 408 17.71 -13.35 -12.37
C ILE A 408 17.72 -14.88 -12.37
N ALA A 409 17.74 -15.47 -13.55
CA ALA A 409 17.90 -16.90 -13.76
C ALA A 409 18.89 -17.19 -14.89
N ILE A 410 19.65 -18.28 -14.74
CA ILE A 410 20.60 -18.79 -15.72
C ILE A 410 20.27 -20.27 -15.92
N ALA A 411 20.02 -20.67 -17.15
CA ALA A 411 19.83 -22.07 -17.52
C ALA A 411 21.02 -22.55 -18.36
N ALA A 412 21.50 -23.76 -18.12
CA ALA A 412 22.61 -24.34 -18.86
C ALA A 412 22.24 -24.65 -20.31
N ASN A 413 20.97 -25.03 -20.58
CA ASN A 413 20.46 -25.34 -21.92
C ASN A 413 21.26 -26.41 -22.69
N GLY A 414 22.10 -27.21 -21.99
CA GLY A 414 23.05 -28.16 -22.57
C GLY A 414 24.51 -27.70 -22.64
N ASP A 415 24.84 -26.45 -22.26
CA ASP A 415 26.24 -26.03 -22.08
C ASP A 415 26.79 -26.58 -20.74
N ALA A 416 27.62 -27.62 -20.84
CA ALA A 416 28.26 -28.27 -19.70
C ALA A 416 29.14 -27.32 -18.85
N ARG A 417 29.69 -26.26 -19.43
CA ARG A 417 30.45 -25.22 -18.71
C ARG A 417 29.54 -24.36 -17.85
N VAL A 418 28.32 -24.06 -18.31
CA VAL A 418 27.30 -23.36 -17.51
C VAL A 418 26.76 -24.27 -16.41
N ALA A 419 26.45 -25.54 -16.72
CA ALA A 419 26.03 -26.51 -15.73
C ALA A 419 27.08 -26.70 -14.62
N ALA A 420 28.37 -26.80 -14.97
CA ALA A 420 29.46 -26.87 -13.99
C ALA A 420 29.59 -25.58 -13.14
N GLY A 421 29.25 -24.41 -13.68
CA GLY A 421 29.20 -23.16 -12.93
C GLY A 421 28.00 -23.08 -11.97
N ILE A 422 26.83 -23.57 -12.37
CA ILE A 422 25.64 -23.71 -11.52
C ILE A 422 25.91 -24.73 -10.39
N ALA A 423 26.50 -25.87 -10.71
CA ALA A 423 26.94 -26.87 -9.73
C ALA A 423 27.91 -26.27 -8.71
N ARG A 424 28.91 -25.50 -9.17
CA ARG A 424 29.87 -24.77 -8.32
C ARG A 424 29.18 -23.73 -7.43
N ALA A 425 28.19 -22.99 -7.95
CA ALA A 425 27.41 -22.03 -7.16
C ALA A 425 26.68 -22.72 -5.99
N ARG A 426 25.96 -23.83 -6.25
CA ARG A 426 25.37 -24.67 -5.17
C ARG A 426 26.45 -25.20 -4.22
N ASN A 427 27.55 -25.72 -4.76
CA ASN A 427 28.62 -26.31 -3.96
C ASN A 427 29.23 -25.28 -3.00
N ARG A 428 29.32 -24.00 -3.39
CA ARG A 428 29.74 -22.89 -2.51
C ARG A 428 28.83 -22.69 -1.31
N LEU A 429 27.52 -22.63 -1.52
CA LEU A 429 26.54 -22.45 -0.44
C LEU A 429 26.53 -23.65 0.52
N LEU A 430 26.59 -24.87 -0.01
CA LEU A 430 26.72 -26.08 0.81
C LEU A 430 28.08 -26.16 1.55
N ALA A 431 29.17 -25.76 0.90
CA ALA A 431 30.52 -25.72 1.47
C ALA A 431 30.58 -24.77 2.66
N GLU A 432 29.98 -23.59 2.50
CA GLU A 432 29.77 -22.62 3.56
C GLU A 432 28.97 -23.23 4.71
N HIS A 433 27.71 -23.63 4.50
CA HIS A 433 26.84 -24.10 5.60
C HIS A 433 27.32 -25.38 6.31
N LEU A 434 28.30 -26.10 5.75
CA LEU A 434 28.92 -27.31 6.33
C LEU A 434 30.39 -27.08 6.76
N ASP A 435 30.95 -25.88 6.54
CA ASP A 435 32.34 -25.48 6.83
C ASP A 435 33.39 -26.42 6.18
N VAL A 436 33.09 -26.94 4.99
CA VAL A 436 33.96 -27.80 4.17
C VAL A 436 34.38 -27.07 2.88
N PRO A 437 35.51 -27.41 2.24
CA PRO A 437 35.89 -26.78 0.97
C PRO A 437 34.99 -27.25 -0.19
N GLU A 438 34.78 -26.39 -1.21
CA GLU A 438 33.90 -26.69 -2.38
C GLU A 438 34.12 -28.10 -3.01
N PRO A 439 35.36 -28.61 -3.20
CA PRO A 439 35.59 -29.94 -3.77
C PRO A 439 35.13 -31.11 -2.88
N ALA A 440 34.99 -30.92 -1.57
CA ALA A 440 34.44 -31.95 -0.68
C ALA A 440 32.93 -32.14 -0.93
N VAL A 441 32.21 -31.05 -1.18
CA VAL A 441 30.80 -31.08 -1.59
C VAL A 441 30.64 -31.75 -2.94
N GLU A 442 31.51 -31.42 -3.90
CA GLU A 442 31.54 -32.04 -5.22
C GLU A 442 31.79 -33.55 -5.12
N ALA A 443 32.81 -33.98 -4.38
CA ALA A 443 33.14 -35.39 -4.19
C ALA A 443 32.09 -36.20 -3.38
N ALA A 444 31.25 -35.55 -2.58
CA ALA A 444 30.10 -36.18 -1.94
C ALA A 444 28.92 -36.32 -2.92
N LEU A 445 28.61 -35.26 -3.67
CA LEU A 445 27.49 -35.23 -4.62
C LEU A 445 27.74 -36.02 -5.92
N ALA A 446 29.00 -36.28 -6.27
CA ALA A 446 29.42 -37.12 -7.40
C ALA A 446 29.18 -38.62 -7.18
N ARG A 447 28.88 -39.05 -5.94
CA ARG A 447 28.49 -40.45 -5.63
C ARG A 447 27.05 -40.77 -6.04
N ASP A 448 26.26 -39.74 -6.36
CA ASP A 448 24.82 -39.76 -6.65
C ASP A 448 23.94 -40.51 -5.62
N GLU A 449 24.43 -40.69 -4.38
CA GLU A 449 23.66 -41.23 -3.23
C GLU A 449 22.52 -40.29 -2.75
N GLY A 450 22.33 -39.14 -3.40
CA GLY A 450 21.35 -38.12 -3.05
C GLY A 450 21.90 -36.88 -2.33
N LEU A 451 21.17 -35.77 -2.39
CA LEU A 451 21.56 -34.48 -1.80
C LEU A 451 21.59 -34.54 -0.28
N HIS A 452 20.54 -35.11 0.34
CA HIS A 452 20.45 -35.26 1.79
C HIS A 452 21.54 -36.17 2.36
N ARG A 453 21.94 -37.17 1.58
CA ARG A 453 23.01 -38.11 1.93
C ARG A 453 24.39 -37.47 1.82
N ALA A 454 24.65 -36.64 0.80
CA ALA A 454 25.86 -35.82 0.73
C ALA A 454 25.97 -34.85 1.90
N ILE A 455 24.89 -34.12 2.23
CA ILE A 455 24.83 -33.23 3.41
C ILE A 455 25.17 -34.00 4.69
N ALA A 456 24.53 -35.16 4.93
CA ALA A 456 24.80 -35.99 6.11
C ALA A 456 26.22 -36.58 6.15
N THR A 457 26.85 -36.84 4.99
CA THR A 457 28.22 -37.38 4.90
C THR A 457 29.29 -36.32 5.18
N LEU A 458 28.94 -35.04 5.05
CA LEU A 458 29.83 -33.89 5.26
C LEU A 458 29.67 -33.25 6.65
N HIS A 459 28.70 -33.70 7.45
CA HIS A 459 28.54 -33.28 8.83
C HIS A 459 29.80 -33.61 9.65
N ARG A 460 30.25 -32.65 10.46
CA ARG A 460 31.37 -32.79 11.39
C ARG A 460 30.94 -32.30 12.77
N GLU A 461 31.13 -33.14 13.78
CA GLU A 461 30.80 -32.81 15.16
C GLU A 461 31.57 -31.57 15.63
N GLY A 462 30.87 -30.64 16.30
CA GLY A 462 31.46 -29.38 16.78
C GLY A 462 31.78 -28.33 15.71
N ALA A 463 31.47 -28.57 14.43
CA ALA A 463 31.59 -27.59 13.35
C ALA A 463 30.23 -26.95 12.99
N ARG A 464 30.24 -25.96 12.08
CA ARG A 464 29.02 -25.42 11.46
C ARG A 464 28.38 -26.48 10.55
N THR A 465 27.06 -26.62 10.61
CA THR A 465 26.32 -27.67 9.88
C THR A 465 24.94 -27.20 9.41
N LEU A 466 24.37 -27.87 8.40
CA LEU A 466 22.94 -27.80 8.10
C LEU A 466 22.18 -28.77 9.01
N GLU A 467 21.51 -28.25 10.03
CA GLU A 467 20.68 -29.03 10.95
C GLU A 467 19.25 -29.15 10.41
N ALA A 468 18.74 -30.38 10.32
CA ALA A 468 17.39 -30.63 9.83
C ALA A 468 16.35 -30.34 10.93
N PHE A 469 15.27 -29.62 10.62
CA PHE A 469 14.28 -29.26 11.63
C PHE A 469 12.82 -29.37 11.16
N ALA A 470 11.96 -29.86 12.04
CA ALA A 470 10.52 -29.77 11.90
C ALA A 470 10.01 -28.48 12.58
N PRO A 471 9.30 -27.58 11.89
CA PRO A 471 8.65 -26.43 12.52
C PRO A 471 7.52 -26.89 13.44
N GLU A 472 7.56 -26.47 14.71
CA GLU A 472 6.51 -26.80 15.69
C GLU A 472 5.17 -26.13 15.33
N LEU A 473 4.07 -26.87 15.50
CA LEU A 473 2.71 -26.37 15.35
C LEU A 473 1.94 -26.57 16.66
N HIS A 474 1.83 -25.52 17.46
CA HIS A 474 1.02 -25.52 18.68
C HIS A 474 -0.47 -25.38 18.31
N GLU A 475 -1.32 -26.33 18.72
CA GLU A 475 -2.75 -26.33 18.36
C GLU A 475 -3.51 -25.05 18.75
N ALA A 476 -3.12 -24.43 19.88
CA ALA A 476 -3.70 -23.17 20.34
C ALA A 476 -3.39 -21.99 19.39
N ASP A 477 -2.18 -21.98 18.83
CA ASP A 477 -1.72 -20.96 17.89
C ASP A 477 -2.28 -21.24 16.49
N ASP A 478 -2.37 -22.51 16.10
CA ASP A 478 -3.03 -22.98 14.87
C ASP A 478 -4.51 -22.56 14.82
N ALA A 479 -5.23 -22.69 15.94
CA ALA A 479 -6.63 -22.27 16.07
C ALA A 479 -6.82 -20.75 16.25
N ALA A 480 -5.79 -20.02 16.67
CA ALA A 480 -5.84 -18.56 16.87
C ALA A 480 -5.34 -17.76 15.65
N SER A 481 -4.50 -18.35 14.79
CA SER A 481 -3.90 -17.67 13.64
C SER A 481 -4.96 -17.39 12.56
N PRO A 482 -5.15 -16.13 12.13
CA PRO A 482 -6.12 -15.80 11.08
C PRO A 482 -5.76 -16.46 9.75
N GLY A 483 -6.75 -16.67 8.88
CA GLY A 483 -6.55 -17.37 7.61
C GLY A 483 -5.49 -16.71 6.70
N PRO A 484 -4.79 -17.49 5.85
CA PRO A 484 -3.62 -17.03 5.08
C PRO A 484 -3.88 -15.76 4.27
N VAL A 485 -5.10 -15.55 3.79
CA VAL A 485 -5.56 -14.34 3.07
C VAL A 485 -5.27 -13.02 3.81
N VAL A 486 -5.18 -13.04 5.15
CA VAL A 486 -4.92 -11.85 5.98
C VAL A 486 -3.43 -11.64 6.27
N LEU A 487 -2.64 -12.71 6.26
CA LEU A 487 -1.24 -12.73 6.72
C LEU A 487 -0.24 -12.74 5.55
N ASP A 488 -0.49 -13.62 4.58
CA ASP A 488 0.31 -13.81 3.37
C ASP A 488 -0.61 -13.74 2.13
N PRO A 489 -1.09 -12.54 1.78
CA PRO A 489 -2.05 -12.33 0.70
C PRO A 489 -1.43 -12.49 -0.70
N MET A 490 -2.16 -13.17 -1.59
CA MET A 490 -1.89 -13.22 -3.05
C MET A 490 -2.32 -11.93 -3.78
N GLU A 491 -3.33 -11.24 -3.27
CA GLU A 491 -3.98 -10.09 -3.92
C GLU A 491 -3.88 -8.83 -3.04
N PRO A 492 -4.01 -7.62 -3.60
CA PRO A 492 -4.02 -6.40 -2.80
C PRO A 492 -5.07 -6.44 -1.71
N ILE A 493 -4.63 -6.23 -0.46
CA ILE A 493 -5.55 -6.04 0.67
C ILE A 493 -6.27 -4.72 0.43
N ASP A 494 -7.48 -4.80 -0.12
CA ASP A 494 -8.45 -3.74 0.02
C ASP A 494 -8.91 -3.73 1.48
N PHE A 495 -8.31 -2.82 2.25
CA PHE A 495 -8.62 -2.58 3.64
C PHE A 495 -10.08 -2.15 3.87
N GLU A 496 -10.85 -1.80 2.83
CA GLU A 496 -12.31 -1.65 2.93
C GLU A 496 -13.03 -2.99 2.84
N ASN A 497 -12.56 -3.95 2.03
CA ASN A 497 -13.19 -5.27 1.87
C ASN A 497 -12.79 -6.28 2.96
N VAL A 498 -11.53 -6.33 3.41
CA VAL A 498 -11.17 -7.17 4.58
C VAL A 498 -11.91 -6.69 5.83
N MET A 499 -12.17 -5.38 5.94
CA MET A 499 -13.07 -4.83 6.95
C MET A 499 -14.55 -5.14 6.63
N GLY A 500 -14.93 -5.15 5.35
CA GLY A 500 -16.27 -5.47 4.85
C GLY A 500 -16.72 -6.91 5.10
N THR A 501 -15.83 -7.91 5.06
CA THR A 501 -16.14 -9.30 5.46
C THR A 501 -16.47 -9.41 6.96
N PHE A 502 -16.10 -8.39 7.76
CA PHE A 502 -16.53 -8.22 9.16
C PHE A 502 -17.62 -7.14 9.34
N ILE A 503 -18.03 -6.41 8.30
CA ILE A 503 -18.99 -5.29 8.37
C ILE A 503 -20.03 -5.38 7.24
N ALA A 504 -21.11 -6.09 7.56
CA ALA A 504 -22.46 -5.87 7.05
C ALA A 504 -23.37 -5.84 8.31
N THR A 505 -24.25 -4.86 8.56
CA THR A 505 -24.85 -3.82 7.71
C THR A 505 -25.18 -2.57 8.55
N GLU A 506 -25.11 -1.38 7.91
CA GLU A 506 -25.99 -0.18 8.06
C GLU A 506 -26.30 0.40 9.48
N ALA A 507 -26.29 1.73 9.71
CA ALA A 507 -26.63 2.86 8.84
C ALA A 507 -26.03 4.22 9.32
N ARG A 508 -26.05 5.25 8.44
CA ARG A 508 -25.45 6.57 8.71
C ARG A 508 -26.46 7.65 9.10
N PRO A 509 -26.06 8.57 9.99
CA PRO A 509 -26.46 9.98 9.84
C PRO A 509 -25.49 10.82 8.92
N ARG A 510 -25.95 11.93 8.30
CA ARG A 510 -25.25 12.88 7.37
C ARG A 510 -24.40 13.99 8.07
N LEU A 511 -23.05 14.01 8.13
CA LEU A 511 -22.03 15.04 8.59
C LEU A 511 -22.00 15.90 9.96
N ILE A 512 -22.68 17.07 10.19
CA ILE A 512 -22.52 18.26 11.16
C ILE A 512 -21.70 17.89 12.36
N GLY A 513 -22.23 17.04 13.27
CA GLY A 513 -21.83 17.02 14.69
C GLY A 513 -20.32 17.04 14.91
N ARG A 514 -19.57 16.51 13.93
CA ARG A 514 -18.11 16.56 13.77
C ARG A 514 -17.52 17.95 13.44
N ILE A 515 -18.09 18.71 12.51
CA ILE A 515 -17.75 20.11 12.21
C ILE A 515 -18.09 21.02 13.40
N ALA A 516 -19.29 20.90 13.98
CA ALA A 516 -19.67 21.70 15.15
C ALA A 516 -18.81 21.37 16.39
N SER A 517 -18.52 20.09 16.65
CA SER A 517 -17.61 19.73 17.76
C SER A 517 -16.17 20.17 17.49
N LEU A 518 -15.71 20.15 16.24
CA LEU A 518 -14.39 20.70 15.87
C LEU A 518 -14.34 22.23 16.06
N ILE A 519 -15.40 22.96 15.68
CA ILE A 519 -15.49 24.41 15.90
C ILE A 519 -15.56 24.74 17.40
N VAL A 520 -16.36 24.02 18.18
CA VAL A 520 -16.43 24.19 19.64
C VAL A 520 -15.07 23.86 20.30
N LEU A 521 -14.37 22.83 19.85
CA LEU A 521 -13.03 22.50 20.33
C LEU A 521 -12.01 23.60 19.97
N LEU A 522 -12.03 24.12 18.74
CA LEU A 522 -11.15 25.22 18.32
C LEU A 522 -11.45 26.52 19.07
N LEU A 523 -12.71 26.84 19.32
CA LEU A 523 -13.12 27.99 20.13
C LEU A 523 -12.75 27.82 21.61
N ALA A 524 -12.86 26.62 22.17
CA ALA A 524 -12.42 26.32 23.52
C ALA A 524 -10.89 26.42 23.67
N LEU A 525 -10.13 25.91 22.70
CA LEU A 525 -8.67 26.03 22.67
C LEU A 525 -8.20 27.48 22.46
N ALA A 526 -8.87 28.23 21.57
CA ALA A 526 -8.62 29.66 21.41
C ALA A 526 -8.98 30.45 22.67
N GLY A 527 -10.11 30.16 23.31
CA GLY A 527 -10.52 30.73 24.59
C GLY A 527 -9.54 30.43 25.72
N LEU A 528 -9.01 29.20 25.78
CA LEU A 528 -7.98 28.80 26.75
C LEU A 528 -6.64 29.52 26.48
N ALA A 529 -6.23 29.67 25.21
CA ALA A 529 -5.03 30.41 24.83
C ALA A 529 -5.16 31.92 25.10
N LEU A 530 -6.35 32.50 24.88
CA LEU A 530 -6.67 33.88 25.24
C LEU A 530 -6.64 34.05 26.77
N ALA A 531 -7.26 33.13 27.53
CA ALA A 531 -7.22 33.15 28.98
C ALA A 531 -5.78 33.02 29.51
N TRP A 532 -4.96 32.13 28.94
CA TRP A 532 -3.54 31.98 29.27
C TRP A 532 -2.71 33.26 29.00
N ARG A 533 -3.05 34.00 27.94
CA ARG A 533 -2.33 35.22 27.53
C ARG A 533 -2.79 36.48 28.27
N TYR A 534 -4.06 36.57 28.66
CA TYR A 534 -4.71 37.78 29.18
C TYR A 534 -5.27 37.67 30.61
N THR A 535 -5.12 36.52 31.28
CA THR A 535 -5.43 36.36 32.72
C THR A 535 -4.22 35.84 33.50
N PRO A 536 -4.23 35.87 34.84
CA PRO A 536 -3.11 35.37 35.67
C PRO A 536 -2.84 33.86 35.58
N LEU A 537 -3.54 33.08 34.74
CA LEU A 537 -3.31 31.62 34.60
C LEU A 537 -1.85 31.24 34.34
N ARG A 538 -1.12 32.05 33.55
CA ARG A 538 0.33 31.90 33.32
C ARG A 538 1.17 31.94 34.61
N GLU A 539 0.67 32.57 35.66
CA GLU A 539 1.36 32.77 36.94
C GLU A 539 1.01 31.70 37.98
N TRP A 540 0.03 30.83 37.68
CA TRP A 540 -0.23 29.59 38.42
C TRP A 540 0.63 28.43 37.90
N ALA A 541 1.39 28.64 36.82
CA ALA A 541 2.37 27.69 36.29
C ALA A 541 3.76 27.79 36.96
N ASP A 542 3.96 28.74 37.88
CA ASP A 542 5.20 28.83 38.67
C ASP A 542 5.22 27.73 39.74
N VAL A 543 6.18 26.80 39.61
CA VAL A 543 6.40 25.67 40.51
C VAL A 543 6.49 26.09 41.98
N ARG A 544 7.01 27.29 42.29
CA ARG A 544 7.10 27.78 43.69
C ARG A 544 5.74 28.14 44.27
N ARG A 545 4.84 28.73 43.47
CA ARG A 545 3.46 29.00 43.87
C ARG A 545 2.65 27.71 43.99
N VAL A 546 2.90 26.73 43.12
CA VAL A 546 2.27 25.39 43.22
C VAL A 546 2.68 24.68 44.51
N LEU A 547 3.96 24.74 44.90
CA LEU A 547 4.45 24.16 46.16
C LEU A 547 3.86 24.87 47.40
N GLY A 548 3.87 26.21 47.45
CA GLY A 548 3.25 26.95 48.55
C GLY A 548 1.73 26.75 48.65
N PHE A 549 1.05 26.54 47.53
CA PHE A 549 -0.37 26.16 47.51
C PHE A 549 -0.59 24.72 47.99
N VAL A 550 0.34 23.79 47.71
CA VAL A 550 0.32 22.42 48.23
C VAL A 550 0.46 22.40 49.76
N GLU A 551 1.39 23.17 50.32
CA GLU A 551 1.55 23.33 51.77
C GLU A 551 0.29 23.95 52.40
N HIS A 552 -0.21 25.05 51.82
CA HIS A 552 -1.41 25.74 52.33
C HIS A 552 -2.71 24.92 52.19
N VAL A 553 -2.75 23.96 51.26
CA VAL A 553 -3.88 23.01 51.13
C VAL A 553 -3.76 21.86 52.13
N HIS A 554 -2.56 21.39 52.48
CA HIS A 554 -2.38 20.32 53.47
C HIS A 554 -2.98 20.68 54.84
N ASP A 555 -2.78 21.92 55.29
CA ASP A 555 -3.16 22.38 56.63
C ASP A 555 -4.66 22.72 56.78
N LEU A 556 -5.45 22.59 55.71
CA LEU A 556 -6.90 22.79 55.77
C LEU A 556 -7.59 21.58 56.43
N PRO A 557 -8.48 21.75 57.44
CA PRO A 557 -9.25 20.64 58.02
C PRO A 557 -10.13 19.87 57.03
N LEU A 558 -10.40 20.46 55.85
CA LEU A 558 -11.18 19.87 54.76
C LEU A 558 -10.31 19.41 53.58
N ALA A 559 -8.98 19.41 53.70
CA ALA A 559 -8.03 19.10 52.62
C ALA A 559 -8.35 17.79 51.84
N PRO A 560 -8.74 16.67 52.48
CA PRO A 560 -9.11 15.46 51.75
C PRO A 560 -10.35 15.65 50.88
N LEU A 561 -11.34 16.42 51.35
CA LEU A 561 -12.58 16.71 50.62
C LEU A 561 -12.33 17.67 49.45
N VAL A 562 -11.47 18.68 49.65
CA VAL A 562 -10.97 19.56 48.58
C VAL A 562 -10.27 18.71 47.51
N MET A 563 -9.40 17.77 47.90
CA MET A 563 -8.75 16.86 46.96
C MET A 563 -9.75 15.96 46.23
N MET A 564 -10.78 15.43 46.90
CA MET A 564 -11.83 14.63 46.23
C MET A 564 -12.58 15.46 45.18
N ALA A 565 -12.88 16.73 45.48
CA ALA A 565 -13.47 17.66 44.51
C ALA A 565 -12.53 17.93 43.32
N VAL A 566 -11.22 18.10 43.57
CA VAL A 566 -10.18 18.24 42.53
C VAL A 566 -10.10 17.00 41.64
N TYR A 567 -10.26 15.78 42.17
CA TYR A 567 -10.37 14.59 41.32
C TYR A 567 -11.64 14.58 40.46
N ILE A 568 -12.80 14.91 41.03
CA ILE A 568 -14.07 14.92 40.30
C ILE A 568 -14.00 15.94 39.16
N VAL A 569 -13.64 17.19 39.45
CA VAL A 569 -13.53 18.26 38.45
C VAL A 569 -12.39 17.97 37.47
N GLY A 570 -11.18 17.69 37.98
CA GLY A 570 -9.98 17.45 37.19
C GLY A 570 -10.11 16.29 36.22
N THR A 571 -10.71 15.17 36.64
CA THR A 571 -10.98 14.07 35.71
C THR A 571 -12.06 14.45 34.70
N LEU A 572 -13.13 15.15 35.07
CA LEU A 572 -14.15 15.58 34.10
C LEU A 572 -13.60 16.53 33.01
N ILE A 573 -12.65 17.40 33.34
CA ILE A 573 -11.94 18.27 32.37
C ILE A 573 -10.69 17.61 31.73
N MET A 574 -10.54 16.28 31.86
CA MET A 574 -9.49 15.46 31.25
C MET A 574 -8.04 15.75 31.68
N VAL A 575 -7.81 16.26 32.91
CA VAL A 575 -6.46 16.29 33.51
C VAL A 575 -5.90 14.85 33.59
N PRO A 576 -4.63 14.62 33.21
CA PRO A 576 -4.01 13.31 33.34
C PRO A 576 -4.05 12.79 34.77
N VAL A 577 -4.75 11.67 34.99
CA VAL A 577 -5.02 11.11 36.32
C VAL A 577 -3.73 10.77 37.09
N THR A 578 -2.64 10.45 36.39
CA THR A 578 -1.31 10.22 36.95
C THR A 578 -0.73 11.45 37.64
N VAL A 579 -0.98 12.65 37.12
CA VAL A 579 -0.54 13.91 37.75
C VAL A 579 -1.29 14.12 39.06
N LEU A 580 -2.61 13.88 39.06
CA LEU A 580 -3.43 13.97 40.28
C LEU A 580 -2.95 12.97 41.34
N ILE A 581 -2.66 11.72 40.96
CA ILE A 581 -2.12 10.68 41.84
C ILE A 581 -0.80 11.12 42.47
N VAL A 582 0.16 11.59 41.68
CA VAL A 582 1.46 12.05 42.19
C VAL A 582 1.30 13.25 43.12
N VAL A 583 0.51 14.26 42.75
CA VAL A 583 0.23 15.43 43.62
C VAL A 583 -0.42 14.99 44.93
N THR A 584 -1.37 14.05 44.91
CA THR A 584 -2.06 13.56 46.13
C THR A 584 -1.09 12.82 47.06
N VAL A 585 -0.20 12.01 46.49
CA VAL A 585 0.86 11.29 47.21
C VAL A 585 1.92 12.23 47.80
N VAL A 586 2.24 13.33 47.10
CA VAL A 586 3.15 14.37 47.63
C VAL A 586 2.48 15.17 48.76
N VAL A 587 1.22 15.59 48.59
CA VAL A 587 0.50 16.41 49.59
C VAL A 587 0.24 15.63 50.89
N PHE A 588 -0.23 14.38 50.80
CA PHE A 588 -0.71 13.61 51.96
C PHE A 588 0.21 12.42 52.34
N GLY A 589 1.43 12.40 51.82
CA GLY A 589 2.37 11.28 52.00
C GLY A 589 1.92 9.97 51.35
N PRO A 590 2.75 8.90 51.40
CA PRO A 590 2.50 7.67 50.65
C PRO A 590 1.22 6.93 51.07
N VAL A 591 0.95 6.78 52.37
CA VAL A 591 -0.16 5.94 52.85
C VAL A 591 -1.52 6.65 52.67
N MET A 592 -1.67 7.85 53.25
CA MET A 592 -2.93 8.59 53.13
C MET A 592 -3.12 9.14 51.71
N GLY A 593 -2.04 9.56 51.04
CA GLY A 593 -2.09 9.95 49.64
C GLY A 593 -2.46 8.80 48.69
N ALA A 594 -2.04 7.56 48.94
CA ALA A 594 -2.54 6.40 48.19
C ALA A 594 -4.03 6.14 48.41
N LEU A 595 -4.50 6.21 49.67
CA LEU A 595 -5.91 6.03 50.02
C LEU A 595 -6.80 7.13 49.40
N TYR A 596 -6.35 8.39 49.47
CA TYR A 596 -7.04 9.52 48.84
C TYR A 596 -6.95 9.46 47.31
N ALA A 597 -5.83 9.05 46.72
CA ALA A 597 -5.74 8.86 45.27
C ALA A 597 -6.67 7.74 44.77
N LEU A 598 -6.74 6.61 45.49
CA LEU A 598 -7.64 5.50 45.16
C LEU A 598 -9.12 5.90 45.34
N SER A 599 -9.44 6.68 46.37
CA SER A 599 -10.77 7.25 46.59
C SER A 599 -11.14 8.26 45.51
N GLY A 600 -10.26 9.23 45.23
CA GLY A 600 -10.46 10.28 44.24
C GLY A 600 -10.58 9.76 42.82
N THR A 601 -9.73 8.81 42.42
CA THR A 601 -9.89 8.12 41.12
C THR A 601 -11.18 7.32 41.04
N THR A 602 -11.65 6.71 42.13
CA THR A 602 -12.94 6.01 42.19
C THR A 602 -14.12 6.98 42.12
N LEU A 603 -14.05 8.15 42.77
CA LEU A 603 -15.07 9.20 42.69
C LEU A 603 -15.10 9.89 41.32
N GLY A 604 -13.95 10.19 40.72
CA GLY A 604 -13.85 10.68 39.34
C GLY A 604 -14.36 9.65 38.32
N ALA A 605 -14.10 8.36 38.56
CA ALA A 605 -14.70 7.28 37.78
C ALA A 605 -16.23 7.22 37.95
N MET A 606 -16.74 7.37 39.17
CA MET A 606 -18.18 7.44 39.45
C MET A 606 -18.83 8.65 38.77
N ALA A 607 -18.20 9.82 38.80
CA ALA A 607 -18.69 11.04 38.15
C ALA A 607 -18.71 10.90 36.62
N GLY A 608 -17.61 10.45 36.00
CA GLY A 608 -17.55 10.16 34.57
C GLY A 608 -18.57 9.10 34.14
N TYR A 609 -18.75 8.05 34.95
CA TYR A 609 -19.78 7.03 34.74
C TYR A 609 -21.19 7.63 34.83
N ALA A 610 -21.47 8.48 35.82
CA ALA A 610 -22.78 9.10 36.00
C ALA A 610 -23.11 10.04 34.83
N VAL A 611 -22.15 10.87 34.40
CA VAL A 611 -22.29 11.73 33.21
C VAL A 611 -22.53 10.90 31.95
N GLY A 612 -21.78 9.80 31.75
CA GLY A 612 -22.01 8.87 30.65
C GLY A 612 -23.37 8.15 30.70
N ARG A 613 -23.84 7.83 31.91
CA ARG A 613 -25.15 7.18 32.13
C ARG A 613 -26.31 8.13 31.86
N VAL A 614 -26.21 9.38 32.28
CA VAL A 614 -27.24 10.42 32.05
C VAL A 614 -27.24 10.88 30.59
N ALA A 615 -26.08 11.00 29.95
CA ALA A 615 -25.97 11.34 28.53
C ALA A 615 -26.44 10.21 27.59
N GLY A 616 -26.52 8.97 28.10
CA GLY A 616 -27.08 7.82 27.40
C GLY A 616 -26.19 7.26 26.29
N ARG A 617 -26.64 6.14 25.69
CA ARG A 617 -25.90 5.45 24.61
C ARG A 617 -25.70 6.33 23.37
N ASP A 618 -26.63 7.24 23.10
CA ASP A 618 -26.60 8.09 21.91
C ASP A 618 -25.54 9.20 21.99
N ALA A 619 -25.16 9.67 23.19
CA ALA A 619 -24.05 10.60 23.35
C ALA A 619 -22.69 9.94 23.08
N VAL A 620 -22.48 8.71 23.54
CA VAL A 620 -21.25 7.93 23.25
C VAL A 620 -21.19 7.53 21.77
N ARG A 621 -22.33 7.21 21.14
CA ARG A 621 -22.43 7.05 19.68
C ARG A 621 -22.08 8.32 18.91
N ARG A 622 -22.40 9.51 19.43
CA ARG A 622 -22.05 10.81 18.81
C ARG A 622 -20.56 11.16 18.95
N PHE A 623 -19.95 10.98 20.12
CA PHE A 623 -18.57 11.41 20.40
C PHE A 623 -17.47 10.35 20.17
N GLY A 624 -17.76 9.05 20.35
CA GLY A 624 -16.72 8.02 20.49
C GLY A 624 -16.19 7.37 19.21
N GLY A 625 -16.90 7.47 18.08
CA GLY A 625 -16.56 6.75 16.85
C GLY A 625 -16.66 5.21 16.98
N ARG A 626 -16.28 4.47 15.92
CA ARG A 626 -16.48 3.00 15.86
C ARG A 626 -15.66 2.22 16.90
N HIS A 627 -14.41 2.61 17.15
CA HIS A 627 -13.51 1.88 18.05
C HIS A 627 -14.05 1.75 19.48
N LEU A 628 -14.62 2.83 20.05
CA LEU A 628 -15.13 2.79 21.42
C LEU A 628 -16.43 1.98 21.56
N ASN A 629 -17.23 1.85 20.50
CA ASN A 629 -18.47 1.09 20.54
C ASN A 629 -18.23 -0.43 20.41
N ALA A 630 -17.30 -0.86 19.56
CA ALA A 630 -16.87 -2.26 19.49
C ALA A 630 -16.33 -2.75 20.85
N VAL A 631 -15.46 -1.95 21.49
CA VAL A 631 -14.98 -2.16 22.85
C VAL A 631 -16.14 -2.27 23.86
N SER A 632 -17.19 -1.44 23.73
CA SER A 632 -18.34 -1.46 24.63
C SER A 632 -19.22 -2.71 24.54
N GLN A 633 -19.28 -3.42 23.41
CA GLN A 633 -20.01 -4.70 23.31
C GLN A 633 -19.14 -5.88 23.74
N GLN A 634 -17.90 -5.99 23.24
CA GLN A 634 -17.02 -7.14 23.48
C GLN A 634 -16.66 -7.32 24.96
N ILE A 635 -16.62 -6.22 25.72
CA ILE A 635 -16.42 -6.20 27.18
C ILE A 635 -17.64 -6.67 27.99
N GLY A 636 -18.85 -6.60 27.42
CA GLY A 636 -20.11 -6.73 28.17
C GLY A 636 -20.26 -8.03 28.98
N ASN A 637 -19.68 -9.12 28.49
CA ASN A 637 -19.82 -10.45 29.09
C ASN A 637 -18.89 -10.68 30.31
N HIS A 638 -17.86 -9.86 30.52
CA HIS A 638 -16.92 -9.95 31.65
C HIS A 638 -16.59 -8.58 32.28
N GLY A 639 -17.60 -7.71 32.42
CA GLY A 639 -17.43 -6.29 32.74
C GLY A 639 -16.72 -5.88 34.05
N LEU A 640 -16.33 -6.80 34.94
CA LEU A 640 -15.40 -6.51 36.04
C LEU A 640 -13.94 -6.72 35.59
N LEU A 641 -13.65 -7.90 35.04
CA LEU A 641 -12.34 -8.27 34.51
C LEU A 641 -11.85 -7.27 33.46
N ALA A 642 -12.72 -6.91 32.52
CA ALA A 642 -12.41 -5.94 31.49
C ALA A 642 -12.12 -4.54 32.05
N MET A 643 -12.79 -4.13 33.13
CA MET A 643 -12.47 -2.87 33.82
C MET A 643 -11.10 -2.91 34.50
N ILE A 644 -10.67 -4.06 35.01
CA ILE A 644 -9.31 -4.23 35.54
C ILE A 644 -8.27 -4.10 34.42
N VAL A 645 -8.46 -4.81 33.29
CA VAL A 645 -7.57 -4.75 32.12
C VAL A 645 -7.47 -3.33 31.55
N LEU A 646 -8.58 -2.60 31.44
CA LEU A 646 -8.63 -1.20 30.97
C LEU A 646 -7.96 -0.18 31.92
N ARG A 647 -7.55 -0.56 33.13
CA ARG A 647 -6.72 0.28 34.02
C ARG A 647 -5.26 -0.13 34.02
N LEU A 648 -4.98 -1.42 33.88
CA LEU A 648 -3.61 -1.94 33.79
C LEU A 648 -2.95 -1.63 32.44
N MET A 649 -3.73 -1.49 31.35
CA MET A 649 -3.24 -1.13 30.02
C MET A 649 -3.63 0.32 29.66
N PRO A 650 -2.67 1.26 29.54
CA PRO A 650 -2.94 2.69 29.34
C PRO A 650 -3.29 3.03 27.88
N LEU A 651 -4.35 2.40 27.35
CA LEU A 651 -4.75 2.49 25.94
C LEU A 651 -5.62 3.72 25.60
N ALA A 652 -6.19 4.39 26.60
CA ALA A 652 -7.09 5.54 26.40
C ALA A 652 -7.15 6.46 27.64
N PRO A 653 -7.52 7.76 27.49
CA PRO A 653 -7.68 8.69 28.60
C PRO A 653 -8.71 8.24 29.64
N PHE A 654 -8.37 8.39 30.92
CA PHE A 654 -9.16 7.92 32.07
C PHE A 654 -10.64 8.34 32.02
N THR A 655 -10.90 9.61 31.71
CA THR A 655 -12.24 10.21 31.61
C THR A 655 -13.08 9.58 30.50
N LEU A 656 -12.47 9.40 29.33
CA LEU A 656 -13.13 8.86 28.14
C LEU A 656 -13.56 7.41 28.37
N VAL A 657 -12.70 6.61 29.01
CA VAL A 657 -13.05 5.24 29.45
C VAL A 657 -14.25 5.28 30.40
N ASN A 658 -14.25 6.14 31.41
CA ASN A 658 -15.36 6.22 32.37
C ASN A 658 -16.69 6.66 31.76
N PHE A 659 -16.67 7.66 30.87
CA PHE A 659 -17.84 8.14 30.15
C PHE A 659 -18.44 7.07 29.24
N VAL A 660 -17.60 6.37 28.46
CA VAL A 660 -18.02 5.24 27.60
C VAL A 660 -18.59 4.09 28.44
N VAL A 661 -17.93 3.75 29.55
CA VAL A 661 -18.39 2.70 30.49
C VAL A 661 -19.71 3.10 31.16
N GLY A 662 -19.94 4.36 31.46
CA GLY A 662 -21.21 4.88 32.00
C GLY A 662 -22.40 4.65 31.06
N ALA A 663 -22.22 4.95 29.78
CA ALA A 663 -23.23 4.70 28.75
C ALA A 663 -23.40 3.21 28.39
N SER A 664 -22.38 2.39 28.66
CA SER A 664 -22.37 0.95 28.35
C SER A 664 -23.35 0.12 29.20
N ARG A 665 -23.42 -1.19 28.90
CA ARG A 665 -24.16 -2.18 29.71
C ARG A 665 -23.45 -2.60 31.00
N ILE A 666 -22.24 -2.11 31.28
CA ILE A 666 -21.51 -2.43 32.52
C ILE A 666 -22.27 -1.85 33.72
N ARG A 667 -22.33 -2.60 34.82
CA ARG A 667 -22.96 -2.15 36.08
C ARG A 667 -21.98 -1.27 36.86
N LEU A 668 -22.46 -0.19 37.50
CA LEU A 668 -21.65 0.75 38.29
C LEU A 668 -20.70 0.03 39.25
N ARG A 669 -21.20 -0.96 40.00
CA ARG A 669 -20.40 -1.79 40.92
C ARG A 669 -19.17 -2.45 40.27
N HIS A 670 -19.23 -2.85 38.99
CA HIS A 670 -18.09 -3.41 38.26
C HIS A 670 -17.13 -2.31 37.78
N CYS A 671 -17.65 -1.12 37.43
CA CYS A 671 -16.82 0.04 37.10
C CYS A 671 -16.01 0.53 38.32
N LEU A 672 -16.66 0.65 39.48
CA LEU A 672 -16.01 1.06 40.73
C LEU A 672 -15.01 -0.01 41.20
N LEU A 673 -15.45 -1.26 41.39
CA LEU A 673 -14.58 -2.33 41.89
C LEU A 673 -13.42 -2.64 40.92
N GLY A 674 -13.67 -2.60 39.61
CA GLY A 674 -12.62 -2.76 38.59
C GLY A 674 -11.66 -1.57 38.52
N THR A 675 -12.12 -0.36 38.84
CA THR A 675 -11.23 0.81 38.98
C THR A 675 -10.38 0.70 40.24
N VAL A 676 -10.96 0.31 41.38
CA VAL A 676 -10.20 0.07 42.62
C VAL A 676 -9.13 -0.99 42.40
N ILE A 677 -9.52 -2.19 41.93
CA ILE A 677 -8.57 -3.31 41.73
C ILE A 677 -7.54 -2.98 40.63
N GLY A 678 -7.95 -2.33 39.55
CA GLY A 678 -7.06 -2.02 38.42
C GLY A 678 -6.12 -0.83 38.64
N MET A 679 -6.52 0.17 39.44
CA MET A 679 -5.67 1.33 39.75
C MET A 679 -4.79 1.09 40.98
N ALA A 680 -5.21 0.26 41.95
CA ALA A 680 -4.46 0.05 43.19
C ALA A 680 -2.99 -0.34 42.98
N PRO A 681 -2.60 -1.27 42.08
CA PRO A 681 -1.19 -1.57 41.82
C PRO A 681 -0.40 -0.33 41.36
N GLY A 682 -0.94 0.44 40.41
CA GLY A 682 -0.29 1.66 39.89
C GLY A 682 -0.20 2.79 40.93
N ILE A 683 -1.22 2.93 41.79
CA ILE A 683 -1.23 3.92 42.87
C ILE A 683 -0.26 3.52 43.99
N LEU A 684 -0.17 2.23 44.34
CA LEU A 684 0.81 1.72 45.31
C LEU A 684 2.24 1.80 44.76
N ILE A 685 2.45 1.56 43.46
CA ILE A 685 3.72 1.84 42.76
C ILE A 685 4.07 3.32 42.88
N ALA A 686 3.14 4.24 42.57
CA ALA A 686 3.40 5.68 42.65
C ALA A 686 3.68 6.15 44.08
N ALA A 687 2.92 5.66 45.06
CA ALA A 687 3.12 5.96 46.48
C ALA A 687 4.48 5.49 46.98
N ALA A 688 4.86 4.23 46.69
CA ALA A 688 6.18 3.73 47.00
C ALA A 688 7.28 4.49 46.24
N LEU A 689 7.09 4.82 44.97
CA LEU A 689 8.11 5.48 44.16
C LEU A 689 8.36 6.93 44.59
N VAL A 690 7.33 7.72 44.91
CA VAL A 690 7.51 9.10 45.41
C VAL A 690 8.24 9.11 46.75
N ASP A 691 7.82 8.26 47.69
CA ASP A 691 8.47 8.10 49.00
C ASP A 691 9.91 7.60 48.85
N ARG A 692 10.16 6.64 47.95
CA ARG A 692 11.52 6.19 47.64
C ARG A 692 12.36 7.23 46.92
N VAL A 693 11.82 8.09 46.05
CA VAL A 693 12.57 9.17 45.40
C VAL A 693 12.92 10.28 46.40
N ALA A 694 11.97 10.66 47.26
CA ALA A 694 12.23 11.59 48.36
C ALA A 694 13.27 11.03 49.35
N ALA A 695 13.21 9.73 49.67
CA ALA A 695 14.21 9.06 50.50
C ALA A 695 15.56 8.90 49.79
N LEU A 696 15.61 8.59 48.49
CA LEU A 696 16.86 8.43 47.72
C LEU A 696 17.62 9.77 47.61
N ALA A 697 16.89 10.89 47.51
CA ALA A 697 17.44 12.24 47.55
C ALA A 697 18.00 12.63 48.93
N GLN A 698 17.73 11.87 49.99
CA GLN A 698 18.24 12.10 51.34
C GLN A 698 19.28 11.06 51.76
N ARG A 699 18.98 9.75 51.68
CA ARG A 699 19.91 8.62 51.90
C ARG A 699 19.49 7.35 51.11
N PRO A 700 20.29 6.88 50.13
CA PRO A 700 20.03 5.61 49.43
C PRO A 700 20.37 4.38 50.28
N SER A 701 19.66 3.26 50.10
CA SER A 701 19.98 1.96 50.72
C SER A 701 19.48 0.75 49.92
N GLY A 702 20.21 -0.37 49.96
CA GLY A 702 19.99 -1.54 49.08
C GLY A 702 18.62 -2.22 49.22
N TRP A 703 18.02 -2.20 50.41
CA TRP A 703 16.68 -2.75 50.64
C TRP A 703 15.59 -2.06 49.80
N THR A 704 15.78 -0.78 49.46
CA THR A 704 14.83 -0.04 48.61
C THR A 704 14.81 -0.55 47.17
N ALA A 705 15.95 -1.00 46.64
CA ALA A 705 16.07 -1.55 45.29
C ALA A 705 15.43 -2.95 45.18
N ALA A 706 15.64 -3.81 46.18
CA ALA A 706 15.00 -5.13 46.24
C ALA A 706 13.47 -5.04 46.25
N LEU A 707 12.91 -4.07 47.00
CA LEU A 707 11.48 -3.85 47.09
C LEU A 707 10.88 -3.28 45.79
N LEU A 708 11.63 -2.43 45.07
CA LEU A 708 11.29 -1.98 43.71
C LEU A 708 11.24 -3.14 42.70
N ALA A 709 12.21 -4.06 42.75
CA ALA A 709 12.23 -5.24 41.88
C ALA A 709 11.02 -6.17 42.14
N ALA A 710 10.70 -6.45 43.40
CA ALA A 710 9.55 -7.29 43.75
C ALA A 710 8.21 -6.73 43.23
N VAL A 711 8.03 -5.41 43.32
CA VAL A 711 6.83 -4.70 42.85
C VAL A 711 6.66 -4.76 41.32
N LEU A 712 7.75 -4.88 40.56
CA LEU A 712 7.71 -5.09 39.10
C LEU A 712 7.40 -6.53 38.70
N VAL A 713 7.83 -7.52 39.49
CA VAL A 713 7.71 -8.96 39.16
C VAL A 713 6.32 -9.52 39.48
N VAL A 714 5.73 -9.16 40.63
CA VAL A 714 4.44 -9.72 41.09
C VAL A 714 3.27 -9.52 40.10
N PRO A 715 3.09 -8.37 39.43
CA PRO A 715 2.04 -8.20 38.42
C PRO A 715 2.14 -9.18 37.24
N GLY A 716 3.36 -9.54 36.80
CA GLY A 716 3.57 -10.49 35.71
C GLY A 716 3.07 -11.90 36.04
N LEU A 717 3.29 -12.36 37.28
CA LEU A 717 2.76 -13.63 37.78
C LEU A 717 1.23 -13.64 37.84
N GLY A 718 0.62 -12.50 38.21
CA GLY A 718 -0.83 -12.31 38.20
C GLY A 718 -1.45 -12.45 36.80
N VAL A 719 -0.81 -11.87 35.78
CA VAL A 719 -1.26 -11.96 34.37
C VAL A 719 -1.19 -13.41 33.86
N ALA A 720 -0.15 -14.18 34.24
CA ALA A 720 -0.03 -15.59 33.86
C ALA A 720 -1.14 -16.46 34.45
N ALA A 721 -1.47 -16.27 35.74
CA ALA A 721 -2.59 -16.95 36.39
C ALA A 721 -3.95 -16.55 35.79
N LEU A 722 -4.09 -15.30 35.35
CA LEU A 722 -5.32 -14.77 34.78
C LEU A 722 -5.60 -15.32 33.37
N LYS A 723 -4.56 -15.45 32.51
CA LYS A 723 -4.70 -16.10 31.19
C LYS A 723 -5.34 -17.50 31.28
N ARG A 724 -4.92 -18.31 32.26
CA ARG A 724 -5.45 -19.68 32.50
C ARG A 724 -6.95 -19.73 32.83
N ARG A 725 -7.56 -18.64 33.31
CA ARG A 725 -9.01 -18.59 33.61
C ARG A 725 -9.88 -18.00 32.50
N ILE A 726 -9.31 -17.21 31.57
CA ILE A 726 -10.09 -16.51 30.54
C ILE A 726 -10.52 -17.45 29.41
N GLY A 727 -9.68 -18.41 29.01
CA GLY A 727 -10.00 -19.36 27.93
C GLY A 727 -11.25 -20.22 28.17
N ALA A 728 -11.69 -20.38 29.43
CA ALA A 728 -12.85 -21.19 29.79
C ALA A 728 -14.21 -20.50 29.56
N ALA A 729 -14.25 -19.20 29.20
CA ALA A 729 -15.49 -18.43 29.25
C ALA A 729 -15.76 -17.59 27.98
N ARG A 730 -16.84 -17.96 27.27
CA ARG A 730 -17.70 -17.14 26.39
C ARG A 730 -16.98 -16.43 25.21
N LYS A 731 -17.17 -16.85 23.96
CA LYS A 731 -18.34 -17.50 23.30
C LYS A 731 -19.60 -16.63 23.46
N SER A 732 -20.04 -15.99 22.36
CA SER A 732 -20.90 -14.76 22.31
C SER A 732 -20.23 -13.48 22.84
N GLY A 733 -20.46 -12.30 22.26
CA GLY A 733 -21.22 -11.98 21.05
C GLY A 733 -21.23 -10.47 20.72
N ASN A 734 -21.30 -10.12 19.42
CA ASN A 734 -21.41 -8.75 18.90
C ASN A 734 -22.82 -8.13 19.16
N GLY A 735 -23.08 -6.83 18.92
CA GLY A 735 -22.19 -5.76 18.43
C GLY A 735 -22.90 -4.39 18.25
N ASP A 736 -22.10 -3.36 17.97
CA ASP A 736 -22.25 -2.33 16.90
C ASP A 736 -22.98 -0.94 16.98
N GLU A 737 -22.49 -0.09 16.05
CA GLU A 737 -23.03 1.11 15.34
C GLU A 737 -23.14 2.51 16.02
N GLY A 738 -22.99 3.60 15.22
CA GLY A 738 -22.75 5.03 15.60
C GLY A 738 -23.98 5.99 15.59
N ALA A 739 -24.00 7.30 15.18
CA ALA A 739 -23.02 8.39 14.83
C ALA A 739 -23.75 9.80 14.63
N GLY A 740 -23.15 11.04 14.66
CA GLY A 740 -23.59 12.21 13.77
C GLY A 740 -23.92 13.71 14.19
N THR A 741 -24.42 14.73 13.38
CA THR A 741 -24.64 15.00 11.87
C THR A 741 -25.47 16.34 11.46
N HIS A 742 -25.51 17.27 10.40
CA HIS A 742 -25.15 17.71 8.91
C HIS A 742 -24.03 18.74 8.31
N ALA A 743 -24.04 20.09 8.20
CA ALA A 743 -23.13 20.95 7.32
C ALA A 743 -22.39 22.17 8.03
N SER A 744 -21.82 23.26 7.40
CA SER A 744 -20.60 23.31 6.51
C SER A 744 -19.75 24.63 6.19
N PRO A 745 -20.18 25.91 5.93
CA PRO A 745 -19.85 26.55 4.60
C PRO A 745 -19.52 28.10 4.30
N VAL A 746 -18.86 28.37 3.11
CA VAL A 746 -18.74 29.48 2.03
C VAL A 746 -17.70 30.65 1.93
N THR A 747 -17.38 30.99 0.65
CA THR A 747 -16.85 32.23 -0.03
C THR A 747 -15.32 32.45 -0.11
N SER A 748 -14.70 33.03 -1.17
CA SER A 748 -15.05 33.21 -2.62
C SER A 748 -13.78 33.58 -3.46
N GLU A 749 -13.81 33.45 -4.79
CA GLU A 749 -12.66 33.63 -5.72
C GLU A 749 -12.36 35.10 -6.11
N PRO A 750 -11.20 35.34 -6.77
CA PRO A 750 -11.21 36.00 -8.09
C PRO A 750 -10.33 35.32 -9.16
N ALA A 751 -10.52 35.67 -10.45
CA ALA A 751 -9.92 35.02 -11.63
C ALA A 751 -9.33 36.00 -12.67
N LEU A 752 -8.49 35.49 -13.60
CA LEU A 752 -7.92 36.14 -14.80
C LEU A 752 -7.38 35.04 -15.77
N PRO A 753 -7.16 35.29 -17.09
CA PRO A 753 -8.03 35.91 -18.09
C PRO A 753 -8.14 35.08 -19.41
N GLU A 754 -9.09 35.40 -20.31
CA GLU A 754 -9.25 34.72 -21.62
C GLU A 754 -8.42 35.31 -22.79
N ARG A 755 -8.21 34.51 -23.85
CA ARG A 755 -8.05 34.96 -25.25
C ARG A 755 -8.77 34.00 -26.23
N PRO A 756 -9.17 34.46 -27.44
CA PRO A 756 -10.41 33.95 -28.05
C PRO A 756 -10.24 33.04 -29.28
N GLY A 757 -11.28 32.23 -29.54
CA GLY A 757 -11.60 31.65 -30.84
C GLY A 757 -13.08 31.95 -31.17
N ARG A 758 -13.43 32.07 -32.46
CA ARG A 758 -14.83 32.39 -32.87
C ARG A 758 -15.78 31.24 -32.55
N ILE A 759 -16.93 31.55 -31.95
CA ILE A 759 -17.90 30.58 -31.47
C ILE A 759 -19.13 30.54 -32.39
N SER A 760 -19.47 29.36 -32.88
CA SER A 760 -20.85 29.02 -33.30
C SER A 760 -21.69 28.78 -32.04
N ARG A 761 -22.77 29.56 -31.90
CA ARG A 761 -23.77 29.61 -30.81
C ARG A 761 -23.35 29.00 -29.46
N GLU A 762 -23.21 29.88 -28.46
CA GLU A 762 -23.18 29.46 -27.06
C GLU A 762 -24.57 28.93 -26.63
N LEU A 763 -24.59 27.82 -25.89
CA LEU A 763 -25.80 27.19 -25.33
C LEU A 763 -25.78 27.25 -23.80
N CYS A 764 -26.92 27.55 -23.18
CA CYS A 764 -27.07 27.52 -21.72
C CYS A 764 -27.45 26.10 -21.28
N VAL A 765 -26.62 25.45 -20.45
CA VAL A 765 -26.94 24.13 -19.87
C VAL A 765 -26.87 24.13 -18.35
N ALA A 766 -27.77 23.38 -17.70
CA ALA A 766 -27.86 23.37 -16.24
C ALA A 766 -28.04 21.97 -15.64
N SER A 767 -27.47 21.75 -14.45
CA SER A 767 -27.77 20.63 -13.56
C SER A 767 -28.46 21.16 -12.31
N TYR A 768 -29.57 20.55 -11.89
CA TYR A 768 -30.29 20.98 -10.70
C TYR A 768 -30.99 19.80 -9.99
N ASN A 769 -30.49 19.43 -8.81
CA ASN A 769 -31.25 18.61 -7.87
C ASN A 769 -32.38 19.45 -7.24
N ILE A 770 -33.63 19.06 -7.48
CA ILE A 770 -34.81 19.83 -7.06
C ILE A 770 -35.46 19.32 -5.77
N HIS A 771 -34.90 18.27 -5.15
CA HIS A 771 -35.36 17.64 -3.91
C HIS A 771 -36.89 17.39 -3.85
N GLY A 772 -37.46 16.80 -4.90
CA GLY A 772 -38.90 16.55 -5.02
C GLY A 772 -39.76 17.82 -5.05
N GLY A 773 -39.19 19.00 -5.30
CA GLY A 773 -39.88 20.28 -5.20
C GLY A 773 -40.01 20.81 -3.76
N VAL A 774 -39.29 20.23 -2.81
CA VAL A 774 -39.27 20.65 -1.40
C VAL A 774 -38.16 21.67 -1.19
N GLY A 775 -38.56 22.90 -0.83
CA GLY A 775 -37.63 23.99 -0.59
C GLY A 775 -36.78 23.81 0.67
N ALA A 776 -35.70 24.58 0.78
CA ALA A 776 -34.85 24.63 1.98
C ALA A 776 -35.57 25.19 3.24
N ASP A 777 -36.83 25.62 3.12
CA ASP A 777 -37.75 25.93 4.22
C ASP A 777 -38.67 24.76 4.60
N GLY A 778 -38.48 23.57 4.01
CA GLY A 778 -39.29 22.37 4.24
C GLY A 778 -40.64 22.37 3.55
N ARG A 779 -40.96 23.36 2.70
CA ARG A 779 -42.25 23.45 2.01
C ARG A 779 -42.16 22.86 0.60
N HIS A 780 -43.00 21.86 0.31
CA HIS A 780 -43.26 21.42 -1.06
C HIS A 780 -43.96 22.55 -1.82
N ALA A 781 -43.23 23.23 -2.69
CA ALA A 781 -43.68 24.43 -3.40
C ALA A 781 -42.98 24.50 -4.77
N PRO A 782 -43.22 23.53 -5.67
CA PRO A 782 -42.37 23.31 -6.83
C PRO A 782 -42.51 24.40 -7.91
N GLY A 783 -43.54 25.26 -7.83
CA GLY A 783 -43.58 26.51 -8.61
C GLY A 783 -42.42 27.48 -8.32
N ARG A 784 -41.66 27.28 -7.22
CA ARG A 784 -40.39 27.98 -6.99
C ARG A 784 -39.28 27.49 -7.92
N VAL A 785 -39.25 26.19 -8.22
CA VAL A 785 -38.29 25.59 -9.17
C VAL A 785 -38.51 26.19 -10.56
N LEU A 786 -39.77 26.49 -10.93
CA LEU A 786 -40.08 27.20 -12.17
C LEU A 786 -39.40 28.55 -12.27
N GLY A 787 -39.63 29.44 -11.29
CA GLY A 787 -39.01 30.77 -11.31
C GLY A 787 -37.48 30.71 -11.32
N VAL A 788 -36.87 29.68 -10.71
CA VAL A 788 -35.41 29.45 -10.81
C VAL A 788 -34.97 29.04 -12.22
N LEU A 789 -35.78 28.27 -12.96
CA LEU A 789 -35.51 27.96 -14.36
C LEU A 789 -35.73 29.18 -15.27
N ASP A 790 -36.72 30.02 -14.97
CA ASP A 790 -36.98 31.29 -15.69
C ASP A 790 -35.87 32.33 -15.46
N GLU A 791 -35.25 32.34 -14.28
CA GLU A 791 -34.05 33.15 -13.98
C GLU A 791 -32.77 32.64 -14.69
N ILE A 792 -32.79 31.43 -15.30
CA ILE A 792 -31.63 30.79 -15.94
C ILE A 792 -31.76 30.72 -17.48
N ASP A 793 -32.99 30.54 -17.98
CA ASP A 793 -33.33 30.23 -19.37
C ASP A 793 -32.43 29.15 -20.03
N PRO A 794 -32.41 27.91 -19.50
CA PRO A 794 -31.56 26.85 -20.02
C PRO A 794 -32.08 26.31 -21.36
N ASP A 795 -31.19 26.14 -22.33
CA ASP A 795 -31.50 25.39 -23.57
C ASP A 795 -31.62 23.89 -23.27
N ILE A 796 -30.84 23.39 -22.29
CA ILE A 796 -30.85 22.00 -21.81
C ILE A 796 -30.69 21.98 -20.29
N VAL A 797 -31.57 21.32 -19.54
CA VAL A 797 -31.42 21.13 -18.09
C VAL A 797 -31.64 19.68 -17.67
N ALA A 798 -30.71 19.15 -16.88
CA ALA A 798 -30.85 17.87 -16.19
C ALA A 798 -31.37 18.10 -14.77
N LEU A 799 -32.54 17.56 -14.48
CA LEU A 799 -33.18 17.62 -13.17
C LEU A 799 -33.01 16.30 -12.42
N GLN A 800 -32.68 16.36 -11.13
CA GLN A 800 -32.56 15.21 -10.22
C GLN A 800 -33.60 15.30 -9.09
N GLU A 801 -34.02 14.15 -8.56
CA GLU A 801 -35.12 14.02 -7.58
C GLU A 801 -36.46 14.60 -8.10
N VAL A 802 -36.78 14.30 -9.35
CA VAL A 802 -38.06 14.63 -9.99
C VAL A 802 -39.12 13.63 -9.56
N GLN A 803 -40.32 14.11 -9.22
CA GLN A 803 -41.50 13.29 -8.92
C GLN A 803 -42.63 13.54 -9.94
N ALA A 804 -43.24 12.47 -10.46
CA ALA A 804 -44.30 12.52 -11.47
C ALA A 804 -45.48 11.58 -11.11
N SER A 805 -46.67 11.85 -11.66
CA SER A 805 -47.91 11.10 -11.38
C SER A 805 -48.20 10.03 -12.43
N ALA A 806 -48.64 8.85 -11.98
CA ALA A 806 -48.80 7.64 -12.82
C ALA A 806 -49.87 7.71 -13.94
N THR A 807 -50.62 8.80 -14.06
CA THR A 807 -51.58 9.04 -15.16
C THR A 807 -51.04 10.00 -16.23
N GLY A 808 -49.73 10.26 -16.24
CA GLY A 808 -49.07 11.16 -17.19
C GLY A 808 -49.07 12.63 -16.75
N VAL A 809 -48.14 13.40 -17.33
CA VAL A 809 -48.03 14.88 -17.24
C VAL A 809 -48.23 15.45 -15.81
N GLY A 810 -47.65 14.77 -14.82
CA GLY A 810 -47.32 15.41 -13.56
C GLY A 810 -46.39 16.59 -13.83
N LEU A 811 -46.56 17.68 -13.06
CA LEU A 811 -45.90 18.99 -13.11
C LEU A 811 -44.83 19.18 -14.20
N LEU A 812 -43.71 18.44 -14.13
CA LEU A 812 -42.58 18.42 -15.07
C LEU A 812 -42.94 18.73 -16.54
N ALA A 813 -43.95 18.06 -17.10
CA ALA A 813 -44.30 18.26 -18.51
C ALA A 813 -45.10 19.55 -18.77
N GLN A 814 -45.87 20.05 -17.80
CA GLN A 814 -46.41 21.41 -17.84
C GLN A 814 -45.28 22.47 -17.82
N LEU A 815 -44.16 22.18 -17.15
CA LEU A 815 -42.98 23.06 -17.13
C LEU A 815 -42.29 23.14 -18.50
N ALA A 816 -42.43 22.08 -19.29
CA ALA A 816 -41.77 21.94 -20.59
C ALA A 816 -42.65 22.49 -21.72
N GLU A 817 -43.94 22.17 -21.73
CA GLU A 817 -44.93 22.78 -22.64
C GLU A 817 -44.95 24.31 -22.52
N ALA A 818 -44.95 24.83 -21.28
CA ALA A 818 -44.89 26.27 -21.02
C ALA A 818 -43.59 26.97 -21.46
N ARG A 819 -42.57 26.23 -21.92
CA ARG A 819 -41.28 26.76 -22.42
C ARG A 819 -40.90 26.25 -23.81
N GLY A 820 -41.79 25.50 -24.49
CA GLY A 820 -41.49 24.89 -25.79
C GLY A 820 -40.35 23.87 -25.75
N MET A 821 -40.18 23.17 -24.62
CA MET A 821 -39.12 22.17 -24.41
C MET A 821 -39.67 20.74 -24.51
N HIS A 822 -38.87 19.82 -25.03
CA HIS A 822 -39.13 18.39 -24.95
C HIS A 822 -38.74 17.86 -23.55
N VAL A 823 -39.49 16.86 -23.07
CA VAL A 823 -39.22 16.13 -21.83
C VAL A 823 -38.64 14.76 -22.16
N ILE A 824 -37.57 14.38 -21.46
CA ILE A 824 -37.03 13.03 -21.45
C ILE A 824 -37.07 12.53 -20.00
N PRO A 825 -38.10 11.77 -19.59
CA PRO A 825 -38.21 11.26 -18.22
C PRO A 825 -37.30 10.06 -18.02
N GLY A 826 -36.71 9.93 -16.83
CA GLY A 826 -35.89 8.78 -16.42
C GLY A 826 -36.20 8.36 -14.99
N PRO A 827 -37.39 7.78 -14.73
CA PRO A 827 -37.74 7.26 -13.42
C PRO A 827 -36.84 6.08 -13.05
N THR A 828 -36.48 5.97 -11.78
CA THR A 828 -35.68 4.84 -11.23
C THR A 828 -36.48 4.00 -10.24
N LEU A 829 -37.53 4.56 -9.62
CA LEU A 829 -38.41 3.85 -8.70
C LEU A 829 -39.83 4.44 -8.67
N THR A 830 -40.79 3.65 -8.18
CA THR A 830 -42.18 4.09 -7.93
C THR A 830 -42.44 4.17 -6.43
N ARG A 831 -42.92 5.30 -5.93
CA ARG A 831 -43.16 5.58 -4.51
C ARG A 831 -44.58 6.09 -4.29
N GLY A 832 -45.45 5.23 -3.76
CA GLY A 832 -46.84 5.59 -3.43
C GLY A 832 -47.72 5.90 -4.64
N GLY A 833 -47.49 5.22 -5.78
CA GLY A 833 -48.21 5.50 -7.04
C GLY A 833 -47.69 6.71 -7.82
N LEU A 834 -46.54 7.26 -7.42
CA LEU A 834 -45.84 8.33 -8.11
C LEU A 834 -44.48 7.82 -8.59
N GLU A 835 -44.09 8.17 -9.81
CA GLU A 835 -42.75 7.89 -10.33
C GLU A 835 -41.72 8.87 -9.76
N TYR A 836 -40.48 8.40 -9.57
CA TYR A 836 -39.39 9.19 -9.02
C TYR A 836 -38.06 8.87 -9.71
N GLY A 837 -37.27 9.91 -10.03
CA GLY A 837 -35.96 9.74 -10.66
C GLY A 837 -35.40 11.03 -11.24
N ASN A 838 -34.88 10.95 -12.46
CA ASN A 838 -34.24 12.06 -13.18
C ASN A 838 -35.11 12.51 -14.38
N ALA A 839 -34.80 13.69 -14.94
CA ALA A 839 -35.31 14.10 -16.24
C ALA A 839 -34.31 14.99 -16.99
N ILE A 840 -34.40 15.03 -18.32
CA ILE A 840 -33.82 16.10 -19.15
C ILE A 840 -34.97 16.93 -19.74
N LEU A 841 -34.88 18.25 -19.62
CA LEU A 841 -35.69 19.19 -20.42
C LEU A 841 -34.78 19.82 -21.46
N THR A 842 -35.23 19.94 -22.72
CA THR A 842 -34.39 20.41 -23.83
C THR A 842 -35.19 21.15 -24.90
N ARG A 843 -34.68 22.27 -25.42
CA ARG A 843 -35.21 22.97 -26.61
C ARG A 843 -34.96 22.23 -27.94
N PHE A 844 -34.12 21.20 -27.91
CA PHE A 844 -33.70 20.42 -29.08
C PHE A 844 -34.34 19.03 -29.09
N ALA A 845 -34.68 18.55 -30.28
CA ALA A 845 -35.38 17.28 -30.46
C ALA A 845 -34.47 16.09 -30.13
N PRO A 846 -34.92 15.14 -29.27
CA PRO A 846 -34.20 13.90 -29.05
C PRO A 846 -34.43 12.91 -30.20
N VAL A 847 -33.35 12.41 -30.81
CA VAL A 847 -33.40 11.38 -31.87
C VAL A 847 -33.08 9.97 -31.35
N ALA A 848 -32.43 9.87 -30.20
CA ALA A 848 -32.19 8.62 -29.49
C ALA A 848 -32.21 8.87 -27.98
N VAL A 849 -32.80 7.95 -27.23
CA VAL A 849 -32.82 7.96 -25.75
C VAL A 849 -32.54 6.54 -25.26
N ARG A 850 -31.63 6.43 -24.29
CA ARG A 850 -31.30 5.19 -23.59
C ARG A 850 -31.32 5.44 -22.09
N HIS A 851 -31.91 4.52 -21.33
CA HIS A 851 -31.80 4.50 -19.87
C HIS A 851 -30.72 3.51 -19.46
N ILE A 852 -29.83 3.93 -18.57
CA ILE A 852 -28.71 3.13 -18.05
C ILE A 852 -29.02 2.82 -16.59
N ASP A 853 -29.19 1.54 -16.25
CA ASP A 853 -29.38 1.12 -14.86
C ASP A 853 -28.08 1.18 -14.06
N LEU A 854 -28.10 2.01 -13.01
CA LEU A 854 -27.02 2.22 -12.05
C LEU A 854 -27.42 1.69 -10.66
N SER A 855 -28.43 0.84 -10.58
CA SER A 855 -28.90 0.25 -9.33
C SER A 855 -27.90 -0.77 -8.78
N VAL A 856 -27.62 -0.68 -7.47
CA VAL A 856 -26.74 -1.60 -6.74
C VAL A 856 -27.61 -2.38 -5.75
N PRO A 857 -27.49 -3.72 -5.65
CA PRO A 857 -28.29 -4.51 -4.71
C PRO A 857 -28.18 -3.99 -3.27
N GLY A 858 -29.31 -3.85 -2.59
CA GLY A 858 -29.37 -3.27 -1.24
C GLY A 858 -29.17 -1.74 -1.18
N ARG A 859 -29.27 -1.04 -2.31
CA ARG A 859 -29.31 0.44 -2.39
C ARG A 859 -30.60 0.91 -3.04
N GLU A 860 -30.85 2.21 -2.95
CA GLU A 860 -31.94 2.85 -3.68
C GLU A 860 -31.67 2.76 -5.20
N PRO A 861 -32.67 2.43 -6.04
CA PRO A 861 -32.49 2.39 -7.49
C PRO A 861 -32.03 3.73 -8.07
N ARG A 862 -30.96 3.70 -8.86
CA ARG A 862 -30.36 4.88 -9.51
C ARG A 862 -30.13 4.59 -10.99
N GLY A 863 -30.07 5.62 -11.82
CA GLY A 863 -29.88 5.47 -13.25
C GLY A 863 -29.41 6.76 -13.92
N ALA A 864 -29.00 6.63 -15.18
CA ALA A 864 -28.68 7.76 -16.04
C ALA A 864 -29.57 7.75 -17.31
N ILE A 865 -29.92 8.94 -17.78
CA ILE A 865 -30.56 9.18 -19.08
C ILE A 865 -29.44 9.53 -20.05
N ASP A 866 -29.35 8.83 -21.17
CA ASP A 866 -28.33 8.98 -22.21
C ASP A 866 -29.04 9.28 -23.53
N ALA A 867 -29.11 10.57 -23.89
CA ALA A 867 -29.90 11.07 -25.01
C ALA A 867 -29.03 11.74 -26.08
N THR A 868 -29.35 11.51 -27.36
CA THR A 868 -28.78 12.27 -28.48
C THR A 868 -29.80 13.30 -28.94
N LEU A 869 -29.40 14.57 -28.90
CA LEU A 869 -30.19 15.73 -29.31
C LEU A 869 -29.68 16.26 -30.66
N VAL A 870 -30.59 16.72 -31.52
CA VAL A 870 -30.23 17.36 -32.79
C VAL A 870 -30.93 18.70 -33.01
N TRP A 871 -30.26 19.57 -33.76
CA TRP A 871 -30.81 20.83 -34.27
C TRP A 871 -30.03 21.28 -35.51
N HIS A 872 -30.56 22.22 -36.28
CA HIS A 872 -29.82 22.87 -37.37
C HIS A 872 -29.19 24.18 -36.89
N ASP A 873 -27.93 24.41 -37.25
CA ASP A 873 -27.27 25.69 -36.97
C ASP A 873 -27.74 26.82 -37.90
N ALA A 874 -27.21 28.03 -37.71
CA ALA A 874 -27.53 29.20 -38.53
C ALA A 874 -27.02 29.11 -39.99
N GLN A 875 -26.42 27.98 -40.38
CA GLN A 875 -26.03 27.64 -41.75
C GLN A 875 -26.80 26.40 -42.26
N GLY A 876 -27.83 25.95 -41.55
CA GLY A 876 -28.66 24.79 -41.89
C GLY A 876 -28.02 23.43 -41.60
N ARG A 877 -26.81 23.38 -41.02
CA ARG A 877 -26.09 22.12 -40.79
C ARG A 877 -26.64 21.42 -39.56
N GLU A 878 -26.94 20.13 -39.67
CA GLU A 878 -27.36 19.32 -38.52
C GLU A 878 -26.19 19.19 -37.52
N MET A 879 -26.45 19.63 -36.29
CA MET A 879 -25.59 19.47 -35.13
C MET A 879 -26.14 18.35 -34.26
N GLN A 880 -25.26 17.50 -33.72
CA GLN A 880 -25.62 16.42 -32.81
C GLN A 880 -24.87 16.57 -31.48
N LEU A 881 -25.59 16.51 -30.36
CA LEU A 881 -25.03 16.56 -29.01
C LEU A 881 -25.56 15.41 -28.18
N ARG A 882 -24.65 14.61 -27.60
CA ARG A 882 -25.01 13.59 -26.62
C ARG A 882 -25.06 14.21 -25.23
N VAL A 883 -26.17 14.03 -24.53
CA VAL A 883 -26.41 14.58 -23.19
C VAL A 883 -26.72 13.43 -22.24
N ILE A 884 -25.92 13.32 -21.18
CA ILE A 884 -26.07 12.29 -20.15
C ILE A 884 -26.41 12.96 -18.82
N ALA A 885 -27.61 12.69 -18.30
CA ALA A 885 -28.07 13.14 -16.99
C ALA A 885 -28.00 11.99 -15.99
N THR A 886 -27.39 12.20 -14.83
CA THR A 886 -27.23 11.16 -13.79
C THR A 886 -27.56 11.66 -12.38
N HIS A 887 -27.87 10.74 -11.47
CA HIS A 887 -27.90 11.01 -10.04
C HIS A 887 -27.31 9.82 -9.27
N LEU A 888 -26.08 9.99 -8.76
CA LEU A 888 -25.36 8.92 -8.08
C LEU A 888 -25.73 8.80 -6.60
N GLY A 889 -25.48 7.62 -6.03
CA GLY A 889 -25.85 7.28 -4.66
C GLY A 889 -24.93 7.81 -3.56
N LEU A 890 -25.41 7.68 -2.33
CA LEU A 890 -24.75 8.25 -1.14
C LEU A 890 -23.58 7.40 -0.62
N HIS A 891 -23.46 6.13 -1.04
CA HIS A 891 -22.39 5.25 -0.58
C HIS A 891 -21.15 5.28 -1.51
N PRO A 892 -19.91 5.44 -1.00
CA PRO A 892 -18.71 5.46 -1.86
C PRO A 892 -18.50 4.18 -2.67
N GLY A 893 -18.80 3.01 -2.10
CA GLY A 893 -18.73 1.73 -2.82
C GLY A 893 -19.76 1.61 -3.95
N GLU A 894 -20.96 2.15 -3.72
CA GLU A 894 -22.04 2.24 -4.70
C GLU A 894 -21.63 3.18 -5.85
N ARG A 895 -21.15 4.40 -5.55
CA ARG A 895 -20.66 5.34 -6.58
C ARG A 895 -19.51 4.80 -7.43
N ARG A 896 -18.63 3.97 -6.86
CA ARG A 896 -17.58 3.27 -7.64
C ARG A 896 -18.21 2.39 -8.71
N GLU A 897 -19.15 1.54 -8.33
CA GLU A 897 -19.85 0.64 -9.26
C GLU A 897 -20.69 1.42 -10.29
N GLN A 898 -21.37 2.48 -9.87
CA GLN A 898 -22.19 3.32 -10.74
C GLN A 898 -21.34 4.05 -11.79
N VAL A 899 -20.23 4.68 -11.40
CA VAL A 899 -19.31 5.32 -12.34
C VAL A 899 -18.60 4.31 -13.24
N ARG A 900 -18.32 3.09 -12.75
CA ARG A 900 -17.80 1.99 -13.59
C ARG A 900 -18.77 1.66 -14.73
N ARG A 901 -20.02 1.34 -14.43
CA ARG A 901 -21.05 1.04 -15.44
C ARG A 901 -21.30 2.19 -16.41
N LEU A 902 -21.33 3.43 -15.89
CA LEU A 902 -21.50 4.64 -16.70
C LEU A 902 -20.35 4.82 -17.70
N LEU A 903 -19.10 4.59 -17.28
CA LEU A 903 -17.92 4.66 -18.15
C LEU A 903 -17.84 3.48 -19.13
N GLU A 904 -18.30 2.28 -18.76
CA GLU A 904 -18.43 1.15 -19.68
C GLU A 904 -19.47 1.42 -20.79
N CYS A 905 -20.58 2.06 -20.45
CA CYS A 905 -21.60 2.53 -21.42
C CYS A 905 -21.13 3.66 -22.34
N LEU A 906 -19.98 4.28 -22.03
CA LEU A 906 -19.32 5.36 -22.77
C LEU A 906 -18.13 4.87 -23.61
N ALA A 907 -17.38 3.87 -23.13
CA ALA A 907 -16.13 3.41 -23.73
C ALA A 907 -16.28 2.89 -25.18
N GLY A 908 -17.45 2.37 -25.56
CA GLY A 908 -17.70 1.78 -26.87
C GLY A 908 -18.03 2.76 -28.01
N GLN A 909 -18.06 4.08 -27.78
CA GLN A 909 -18.61 5.05 -28.76
C GLN A 909 -17.77 6.33 -28.94
N PRO A 910 -16.57 6.25 -29.57
CA PRO A 910 -15.72 7.42 -29.80
C PRO A 910 -16.10 8.20 -31.07
N ARG A 911 -16.78 9.36 -30.92
CA ARG A 911 -16.61 10.59 -31.74
C ARG A 911 -17.63 11.72 -31.50
N THR A 912 -18.81 11.43 -30.92
CA THR A 912 -19.86 12.46 -30.72
C THR A 912 -19.52 13.40 -29.56
N ALA A 913 -19.75 14.71 -29.74
CA ALA A 913 -19.65 15.69 -28.66
C ALA A 913 -20.61 15.30 -27.52
N THR A 914 -20.07 15.13 -26.31
CA THR A 914 -20.80 14.53 -25.18
C THR A 914 -20.74 15.43 -23.95
N VAL A 915 -21.89 15.69 -23.34
CA VAL A 915 -22.04 16.38 -22.05
C VAL A 915 -22.47 15.35 -21.00
N LEU A 916 -21.79 15.31 -19.85
CA LEU A 916 -22.26 14.58 -18.67
C LEU A 916 -22.55 15.58 -17.56
N LEU A 917 -23.75 15.53 -16.99
CA LEU A 917 -24.17 16.41 -15.90
C LEU A 917 -25.07 15.71 -14.89
N GLY A 918 -25.09 16.24 -13.66
CA GLY A 918 -25.90 15.69 -12.57
C GLY A 918 -25.26 15.84 -11.19
N ASP A 919 -26.03 15.50 -10.16
CA ASP A 919 -25.52 15.29 -8.80
C ASP A 919 -24.76 13.95 -8.73
N VAL A 920 -23.44 14.02 -8.60
CA VAL A 920 -22.58 12.82 -8.45
C VAL A 920 -22.35 12.43 -6.99
N ASN A 921 -22.96 13.13 -6.04
CA ASN A 921 -22.92 12.84 -4.61
C ASN A 921 -21.51 12.56 -4.04
N GLU A 922 -20.47 13.17 -4.61
CA GLU A 922 -19.08 12.95 -4.19
C GLU A 922 -18.57 14.08 -3.29
N TRP A 923 -18.14 13.70 -2.09
CA TRP A 923 -17.85 14.59 -0.97
C TRP A 923 -16.36 14.94 -0.90
N PHE A 924 -15.52 14.14 -1.55
CA PHE A 924 -14.07 14.28 -1.54
C PHE A 924 -13.54 14.61 -2.93
N LEU A 925 -12.89 15.77 -3.07
CA LEU A 925 -12.25 16.24 -4.32
C LEU A 925 -11.19 15.26 -4.90
N TRP A 926 -10.76 14.30 -4.08
CA TRP A 926 -9.75 13.29 -4.38
C TRP A 926 -10.34 11.88 -4.66
N GLY A 927 -11.66 11.72 -4.55
CA GLY A 927 -12.37 10.42 -4.54
C GLY A 927 -12.22 9.62 -5.84
N ARG A 928 -12.12 8.28 -5.75
CA ARG A 928 -11.92 7.40 -6.92
C ARG A 928 -12.92 7.64 -8.06
N PRO A 929 -14.26 7.77 -7.84
CA PRO A 929 -15.22 7.99 -8.93
C PRO A 929 -14.96 9.30 -9.68
N LEU A 930 -14.70 10.40 -8.95
CA LEU A 930 -14.39 11.71 -9.52
C LEU A 930 -13.08 11.68 -10.33
N ARG A 931 -12.06 10.94 -9.88
CA ARG A 931 -10.81 10.77 -10.65
C ARG A 931 -11.00 9.97 -11.94
N TRP A 932 -11.95 9.03 -11.98
CA TRP A 932 -12.27 8.27 -13.20
C TRP A 932 -13.02 9.13 -14.22
N LEU A 933 -14.03 9.89 -13.78
CA LEU A 933 -14.71 10.87 -14.65
C LEU A 933 -13.73 11.92 -15.19
N HIS A 934 -12.82 12.43 -14.35
CA HIS A 934 -11.75 13.35 -14.78
C HIS A 934 -10.68 12.73 -15.70
N ARG A 935 -10.62 11.40 -15.85
CA ARG A 935 -9.75 10.72 -16.83
C ARG A 935 -10.44 10.56 -18.20
N TYR A 936 -11.76 10.67 -18.26
CA TYR A 936 -12.56 10.56 -19.49
C TYR A 936 -12.99 11.92 -20.06
N PHE A 937 -13.38 12.88 -19.21
CA PHE A 937 -13.88 14.21 -19.59
C PHE A 937 -12.94 15.37 -19.21
N GLU A 938 -11.71 15.07 -18.81
CA GLU A 938 -10.77 16.01 -18.19
C GLU A 938 -11.33 16.69 -16.91
N ARG A 939 -10.63 17.69 -16.37
CA ARG A 939 -11.02 18.38 -15.12
C ARG A 939 -11.93 19.57 -15.39
N THR A 940 -12.91 19.78 -14.50
CA THR A 940 -13.85 20.91 -14.57
C THR A 940 -13.90 21.69 -13.24
N PRO A 941 -14.37 22.96 -13.24
CA PRO A 941 -14.37 23.80 -12.05
C PRO A 941 -15.13 23.20 -10.86
N HIS A 942 -14.66 23.47 -9.63
CA HIS A 942 -15.25 22.94 -8.39
C HIS A 942 -16.25 23.93 -7.75
N VAL A 943 -17.26 24.34 -8.51
CA VAL A 943 -18.29 25.29 -8.05
C VAL A 943 -19.20 24.64 -7.00
N ALA A 944 -19.24 25.23 -5.81
CA ALA A 944 -20.06 24.75 -4.71
C ALA A 944 -21.55 25.12 -4.86
N THR A 945 -22.43 24.14 -4.76
CA THR A 945 -23.90 24.24 -4.94
C THR A 945 -24.70 23.88 -3.68
N PHE A 946 -24.17 23.00 -2.81
CA PHE A 946 -24.86 22.49 -1.63
C PHE A 946 -24.19 22.91 -0.30
N PRO A 947 -24.94 23.21 0.78
CA PRO A 947 -26.39 23.44 0.81
C PRO A 947 -26.77 24.84 0.27
N SER A 948 -27.95 24.98 -0.31
CA SER A 948 -28.31 26.10 -1.19
C SER A 948 -28.17 27.49 -0.56
N ARG A 949 -28.64 27.63 0.68
CA ARG A 949 -28.56 28.87 1.47
C ARG A 949 -27.11 29.36 1.64
N LEU A 950 -26.16 28.44 1.74
CA LEU A 950 -24.79 28.68 2.15
C LEU A 950 -23.89 27.52 1.59
N PRO A 951 -23.45 27.54 0.31
CA PRO A 951 -22.84 26.38 -0.38
C PRO A 951 -21.32 26.13 -0.20
N VAL A 952 -20.87 24.90 0.05
CA VAL A 952 -19.44 24.48 -0.16
C VAL A 952 -19.23 23.14 -0.85
N LEU A 953 -20.21 22.24 -0.82
CA LEU A 953 -20.06 20.96 -1.50
C LEU A 953 -20.42 21.16 -2.97
N SER A 954 -19.49 20.76 -3.83
CA SER A 954 -19.65 20.73 -5.30
C SER A 954 -20.08 19.32 -5.71
N LEU A 955 -21.33 18.99 -5.33
CA LEU A 955 -21.96 17.69 -5.56
C LEU A 955 -22.48 17.60 -7.00
N ASP A 956 -23.19 18.64 -7.45
CA ASP A 956 -23.57 18.85 -8.85
C ASP A 956 -22.33 19.08 -9.71
N ARG A 957 -22.35 18.54 -10.94
CA ARG A 957 -21.26 18.61 -11.90
C ARG A 957 -21.76 18.75 -13.33
N ILE A 958 -20.90 19.36 -14.16
CA ILE A 958 -21.02 19.40 -15.62
C ILE A 958 -19.63 19.09 -16.19
N TRP A 959 -19.59 18.27 -17.23
CA TRP A 959 -18.42 17.81 -17.97
C TRP A 959 -18.71 17.80 -19.47
N THR A 960 -17.69 18.01 -20.31
CA THR A 960 -17.80 17.82 -21.77
C THR A 960 -16.63 17.02 -22.32
N SER A 961 -16.87 16.26 -23.38
CA SER A 961 -15.85 15.68 -24.23
C SER A 961 -16.13 16.08 -25.68
N PRO A 962 -15.24 16.84 -26.35
CA PRO A 962 -14.00 17.43 -25.83
C PRO A 962 -14.21 18.46 -24.70
N ARG A 963 -13.21 18.62 -23.82
CA ARG A 963 -13.24 19.61 -22.73
C ARG A 963 -13.34 21.06 -23.23
N ALA A 964 -12.87 21.33 -24.45
CA ALA A 964 -12.93 22.66 -25.08
C ALA A 964 -14.36 23.20 -25.30
N HIS A 965 -15.38 22.33 -25.28
CA HIS A 965 -16.78 22.76 -25.42
C HIS A 965 -17.38 23.35 -24.14
N LEU A 966 -16.75 23.19 -22.97
CA LEU A 966 -17.22 23.76 -21.70
C LEU A 966 -16.57 25.13 -21.43
N GLY A 967 -17.37 26.20 -21.53
CA GLY A 967 -17.00 27.58 -21.21
C GLY A 967 -17.07 27.88 -19.72
N GLU A 968 -17.69 29.02 -19.36
CA GLU A 968 -17.94 29.40 -17.96
C GLU A 968 -18.81 28.34 -17.26
N VAL A 969 -18.52 28.08 -15.97
CA VAL A 969 -19.35 27.25 -15.09
C VAL A 969 -19.59 28.06 -13.81
N ARG A 970 -20.85 28.37 -13.51
CA ARG A 970 -21.28 29.20 -12.38
C ARG A 970 -22.46 28.59 -11.63
N ARG A 971 -22.60 28.91 -10.34
CA ARG A 971 -23.83 28.60 -9.59
C ARG A 971 -24.87 29.70 -9.82
N HIS A 972 -26.14 29.33 -9.86
CA HIS A 972 -27.23 30.29 -9.84
C HIS A 972 -27.71 30.51 -8.40
N ALA A 973 -27.53 31.70 -7.84
CA ALA A 973 -27.51 31.93 -6.39
C ALA A 973 -28.48 33.02 -5.88
N THR A 974 -29.61 33.20 -6.58
CA THR A 974 -30.66 34.18 -6.29
C THR A 974 -31.38 33.92 -4.95
N PRO A 975 -32.12 34.90 -4.40
CA PRO A 975 -32.95 34.69 -3.21
C PRO A 975 -33.97 33.56 -3.39
N LEU A 976 -34.52 33.38 -4.60
CA LEU A 976 -35.44 32.30 -4.92
C LEU A 976 -34.72 30.94 -4.93
N ALA A 977 -33.59 30.82 -5.62
CA ALA A 977 -32.83 29.56 -5.69
C ALA A 977 -32.38 29.05 -4.31
N ARG A 978 -32.04 29.95 -3.38
CA ARG A 978 -31.68 29.64 -1.97
C ARG A 978 -32.84 29.12 -1.11
N VAL A 979 -34.07 29.16 -1.64
CA VAL A 979 -35.29 28.69 -0.95
C VAL A 979 -35.98 27.57 -1.76
N ALA A 980 -35.84 27.53 -3.08
CA ALA A 980 -36.52 26.59 -3.97
C ALA A 980 -36.09 25.13 -3.84
N SER A 981 -34.83 24.87 -3.49
CA SER A 981 -34.25 23.54 -3.22
C SER A 981 -33.17 23.66 -2.13
N ASP A 982 -32.65 22.56 -1.60
CA ASP A 982 -31.44 22.51 -0.77
C ASP A 982 -30.13 22.41 -1.60
N HIS A 983 -30.21 22.27 -2.92
CA HIS A 983 -29.14 22.56 -3.87
C HIS A 983 -29.36 23.92 -4.58
N LEU A 984 -28.29 24.56 -5.05
CA LEU A 984 -28.36 25.60 -6.10
C LEU A 984 -28.12 24.97 -7.48
N PRO A 985 -28.78 25.47 -8.54
CA PRO A 985 -28.47 25.07 -9.91
C PRO A 985 -27.00 25.35 -10.26
N LEU A 986 -26.35 24.38 -10.89
CA LEU A 986 -25.08 24.56 -11.58
C LEU A 986 -25.38 24.87 -13.05
N VAL A 987 -24.92 26.02 -13.54
CA VAL A 987 -25.14 26.49 -14.91
C VAL A 987 -23.80 26.56 -15.62
N ALA A 988 -23.74 26.14 -16.87
CA ALA A 988 -22.56 26.24 -17.72
C ALA A 988 -22.91 26.70 -19.14
N THR A 989 -21.97 27.40 -19.76
CA THR A 989 -22.07 27.80 -21.17
C THR A 989 -21.34 26.78 -22.03
N LEU A 990 -22.02 26.20 -23.03
CA LEU A 990 -21.39 25.31 -24.01
C LEU A 990 -21.04 26.06 -25.29
N ARG A 991 -19.76 26.03 -25.67
CA ARG A 991 -19.23 26.63 -26.89
C ARG A 991 -19.17 25.57 -27.98
N THR A 992 -20.16 25.55 -28.88
CA THR A 992 -20.28 24.52 -29.94
C THR A 992 -19.34 24.74 -31.14
N SER A 993 -18.07 25.07 -30.87
CA SER A 993 -17.03 25.22 -31.88
C SER A 993 -16.44 23.87 -32.27
N MET A 994 -16.71 23.41 -33.49
CA MET A 994 -15.90 22.38 -34.14
C MET A 994 -14.60 23.02 -34.65
N PRO A 995 -13.41 22.43 -34.41
CA PRO A 995 -12.21 22.84 -35.11
C PRO A 995 -12.35 22.50 -36.59
N MET A 996 -12.34 23.51 -37.47
CA MET A 996 -12.12 23.25 -38.89
C MET A 996 -10.76 22.60 -39.04
N ARG A 997 -10.74 21.35 -39.49
CA ARG A 997 -9.52 20.67 -39.92
C ARG A 997 -8.95 21.45 -41.09
N GLU A 998 -7.79 22.08 -40.92
CA GLU A 998 -7.09 22.67 -42.05
C GLU A 998 -6.88 21.58 -43.13
N PRO A 999 -7.26 21.85 -44.39
CA PRO A 999 -6.92 20.92 -45.46
C PRO A 999 -5.40 20.87 -45.56
N ALA A 1000 -4.84 19.66 -45.53
CA ALA A 1000 -3.40 19.46 -45.66
C ALA A 1000 -2.87 20.24 -46.89
N PRO A 1001 -1.72 20.93 -46.78
CA PRO A 1001 -1.30 21.93 -47.75
C PRO A 1001 -1.28 21.33 -49.16
N ARG A 1002 -2.20 21.81 -50.00
CA ARG A 1002 -2.31 21.37 -51.40
C ARG A 1002 -1.00 21.69 -52.10
N ARG A 1003 -0.38 20.70 -52.74
CA ARG A 1003 0.62 20.99 -53.78
C ARG A 1003 -0.05 21.91 -54.81
N PRO A 1004 0.61 22.99 -55.26
CA PRO A 1004 0.08 23.81 -56.35
C PRO A 1004 -0.11 22.93 -57.60
N ALA A 1005 -1.18 23.22 -58.36
CA ALA A 1005 -1.72 22.27 -59.32
C ALA A 1005 -0.87 22.13 -60.59
N SER A 1006 -0.73 20.89 -61.05
CA SER A 1006 -0.52 20.54 -62.45
C SER A 1006 -1.83 19.98 -62.99
N THR A 1007 -2.40 20.63 -64.01
CA THR A 1007 -3.63 20.25 -64.73
C THR A 1007 -3.56 20.81 -66.14
N PRO A 1008 -4.20 20.19 -67.16
CA PRO A 1008 -5.05 18.99 -67.15
C PRO A 1008 -4.26 17.78 -67.77
N GLU A 1009 -4.77 16.64 -68.28
CA GLU A 1009 -6.04 16.30 -68.96
C GLU A 1009 -6.53 14.84 -68.76
N SER A 1010 -7.83 14.68 -69.10
CA SER A 1010 -8.61 13.49 -69.51
C SER A 1010 -8.10 12.04 -69.29
N THR A 1011 -8.89 11.31 -68.50
CA THR A 1011 -9.34 9.91 -68.72
C THR A 1011 -9.85 9.67 -70.16
N PRO A 1012 -9.90 8.43 -70.74
CA PRO A 1012 -10.46 7.24 -70.04
C PRO A 1012 -9.99 5.81 -70.44
N GLU A 1013 -10.56 4.83 -69.70
CA GLU A 1013 -11.06 3.51 -70.15
C GLU A 1013 -10.15 2.31 -70.55
N SER A 1014 -10.82 1.14 -70.59
CA SER A 1014 -10.44 -0.18 -71.10
C SER A 1014 -9.48 -1.10 -70.29
N THR A 1015 -10.11 -2.11 -69.67
CA THR A 1015 -9.65 -3.48 -69.37
C THR A 1015 -9.66 -4.39 -70.63
N PRO A 1016 -9.17 -5.65 -70.61
CA PRO A 1016 -8.15 -6.35 -69.78
C PRO A 1016 -7.16 -7.15 -70.68
N GLU A 1017 -6.83 -8.41 -70.34
CA GLU A 1017 -6.09 -9.45 -71.12
C GLU A 1017 -4.56 -9.23 -71.28
N SER A 1018 -3.67 -10.25 -71.34
CA SER A 1018 -3.78 -11.71 -71.09
C SER A 1018 -2.45 -12.31 -70.59
N THR A 1019 -2.49 -13.54 -70.05
CA THR A 1019 -1.35 -14.47 -69.81
C THR A 1019 -0.95 -15.20 -71.13
N PRO A 1020 0.03 -16.15 -71.23
CA PRO A 1020 0.87 -16.84 -70.21
C PRO A 1020 2.39 -17.01 -70.60
N GLU A 1021 3.07 -18.02 -70.02
CA GLU A 1021 4.33 -18.70 -70.46
C GLU A 1021 5.69 -17.93 -70.36
N SER A 1022 6.87 -18.56 -70.15
CA SER A 1022 7.25 -19.91 -69.65
C SER A 1022 8.72 -19.94 -69.11
N MET A 1023 9.16 -21.10 -68.55
CA MET A 1023 10.52 -21.44 -68.03
C MET A 1023 11.62 -21.53 -69.16
N PRO A 1024 12.97 -21.73 -68.90
CA PRO A 1024 13.63 -22.38 -67.74
C PRO A 1024 15.06 -21.92 -67.27
N ASP A 1025 15.61 -22.70 -66.32
CA ASP A 1025 17.02 -22.89 -65.83
C ASP A 1025 18.10 -23.17 -66.93
N PRO A 1026 19.45 -23.28 -66.66
CA PRO A 1026 20.17 -23.62 -65.41
C PRO A 1026 21.51 -22.87 -65.09
N ALA A 1027 22.27 -23.36 -64.08
CA ALA A 1027 23.61 -22.91 -63.59
C ALA A 1027 24.83 -23.46 -64.45
N PRO A 1028 26.16 -23.21 -64.19
CA PRO A 1028 26.93 -23.36 -62.91
C PRO A 1028 28.11 -22.35 -62.67
N GLY A 1029 29.06 -22.67 -61.74
CA GLY A 1029 30.29 -21.88 -61.36
C GLY A 1029 31.54 -22.08 -62.27
N PRO A 1030 32.85 -21.96 -61.83
CA PRO A 1030 33.40 -22.20 -60.46
C PRO A 1030 34.73 -21.45 -60.00
N ALA A 1031 35.28 -21.86 -58.83
CA ALA A 1031 36.73 -22.06 -58.43
C ALA A 1031 37.78 -20.93 -58.09
N GLY A 1032 38.74 -21.29 -57.19
CA GLY A 1032 40.04 -20.62 -56.84
C GLY A 1032 40.12 -20.01 -55.41
N GLU A 1033 40.79 -20.55 -54.36
CA GLU A 1033 42.24 -20.83 -54.07
C GLU A 1033 43.14 -19.60 -53.75
N SER A 1034 44.17 -19.61 -52.86
CA SER A 1034 44.51 -20.45 -51.67
C SER A 1034 45.67 -19.83 -50.82
N ALA A 1035 45.68 -20.13 -49.50
CA ALA A 1035 46.73 -20.10 -48.44
C ALA A 1035 48.07 -19.29 -48.51
N ALA A 1036 48.39 -18.56 -47.42
CA ALA A 1036 49.69 -18.44 -46.69
C ALA A 1036 49.61 -17.34 -45.59
N ALA A 1037 50.42 -17.22 -44.53
CA ALA A 1037 51.20 -18.10 -43.62
C ALA A 1037 51.97 -17.16 -42.64
N SER A 1038 52.03 -17.52 -41.36
CA SER A 1038 52.66 -16.84 -40.19
C SER A 1038 54.22 -16.68 -40.26
N PRO A 1039 54.97 -16.23 -39.21
CA PRO A 1039 54.64 -15.60 -37.91
C PRO A 1039 55.61 -14.45 -37.44
N ASP A 1040 55.52 -14.08 -36.15
CA ASP A 1040 56.64 -13.89 -35.19
C ASP A 1040 57.24 -12.49 -34.87
N ARG A 1041 57.31 -12.20 -33.55
CA ARG A 1041 58.15 -11.20 -32.82
C ARG A 1041 57.79 -9.70 -32.97
N ALA A 1042 58.04 -8.84 -31.97
CA ALA A 1042 58.65 -9.04 -30.63
C ALA A 1042 57.84 -8.33 -29.54
#